data_AF-A0A7V4WVC9-F1
#
_entry.id   AF-A0A7V4WVC9-F1
#
_cell.length_a   1.000
_cell.length_b   1.000
_cell.length_c   1.000
_cell.angle_alpha   90.00
_cell.angle_beta   90.00
_cell.angle_gamma   90.00
#
_symmetry.space_group_name_H-M   'P 1'
#
loop_
_entity.id
_entity.type
_entity.pdbx_description
1 polymer ?
#
loop_
_entity_poly.entity_id
_entity_poly.type
_entity_poly.pdbx_seq_one_letter_code
_entity_poly.pdbx_strand_id
1 'polypeptide(L)'
;MNNRRPRLRLAFLFVVIFMAHLPVGQAQTIVPPSFWLVDSTIVVDRSDYVFHFPTQHFPQISTLQISKNRSILREGLDYRLTGQDSVDFYGLLQQGDTLRIRYRRLPIALKRHFTLYSRDSLQTADTTDSAGARQPVWKINFENPFTGIRSDLQTSGSIMRGVNIGTNRDLTLNSGLNVALSGKLTDNVEIVAALTDEATPIQPEGNTQTLQEVDKVFVQFKTPYVNGTVGDFNLMYRNTQFSNLSRKLQGLTLLGNYNRYSAGVTIASTRGFFNRVQFIGQEGNQGPYQLTGKNGEREIIVLAGTERVWIDGKQMLRGEDNDYVIEYGNGQITFTTRRLITSESRIEIDFEYFPAIQKYNRNVYSGLAASSLLSDELKLNVRYYREADDPDQILQEGGGLTEEEKEIIRNAGDDPLKAYVPGETFKPDTSGNYSKIDTLLDGNPYSYFKYVGSNNGLYIVRFSYVGPNNGDYVRDRLGVYRWVGLKKGDYAPVRLLPLPVDHQTADMQLEWSPSQRFKLQAEYARSRLDKNRLSGLNDVDNSGNAFMLTGTLKEQSLRLGAADLGKLDFDLDAKYVDKQFQSVDRIVQPDYQRYWNLLPGFQTSTEELSLQANGVYRPVPQLKLAGNLGHLQKTDLKSQRMLGLLEYTRDSDFSTLWRYEYIGSTLPRQGVTNNWQRYHADAEKAVWKFKPALLFDSEWRKVYQPAYLSGFKFYDYGMRLGLIHWKYFTGQIKLTRRDDYIYDIEQYKRLAFQARSLTGRMFFKLQNIRETTASLEIVHRQKTFADEFKKVKVDTIKLKYVDPTVQDTVWQDRTTNLADLRLSHSRWKKAVYLSLQYRVSTKQTALKEKVYLDVGEGRGNLRYDEDLGEYVPDPDGKYILFILPSGKFEPVTNLQTALRLRLDPGRYWRRGGTRTQKVLAALSSETYLRVEEETKEDDIWAIYFLNLSKFQGAQTIRGTIQFSEDLYIMRRNRNLSFRLRYRYDKNRLNQFLDAGENEDRAGNEWGLRTDWRPGGRFNNQTELRRKFILRNSPANPIRNRNIIGWYVTQKISYRPTGRIELGLEGEYGNENNRAETYPIRLWYGAVKGRFSYALPAKGRLSGEYNIQNVQITHNPLNLTVPFEMANGKKEGLTQTWQLRAEYNVAKNIQFTLFYTGRNEAGFDRVIHSGQAEVRAFF
;
A
#
# COMPACT_ATOMS: atom_id res chain seq x y z
N MET A 1 -11.32 -9.75 -60.64
CA MET A 1 -11.89 -11.01 -60.10
C MET A 1 -11.15 -11.40 -58.83
N ASN A 2 -11.90 -11.88 -57.84
CA ASN A 2 -11.63 -11.97 -56.40
C ASN A 2 -10.26 -12.51 -55.93
N ASN A 3 -9.64 -11.76 -55.01
CA ASN A 3 -8.63 -12.26 -54.08
C ASN A 3 -9.04 -11.86 -52.64
N ARG A 4 -9.63 -12.79 -51.87
CA ARG A 4 -10.04 -12.56 -50.47
C ARG A 4 -9.11 -13.34 -49.53
N ARG A 5 -8.37 -12.61 -48.70
CA ARG A 5 -7.69 -13.12 -47.49
C ARG A 5 -8.71 -13.35 -46.37
N PRO A 6 -8.63 -14.42 -45.57
CA PRO A 6 -9.55 -14.62 -44.45
C PRO A 6 -9.08 -13.81 -43.22
N ARG A 7 -10.02 -13.08 -42.62
CA ARG A 7 -9.92 -12.51 -41.26
C ARG A 7 -10.46 -13.55 -40.29
N LEU A 8 -9.62 -14.05 -39.38
CA LEU A 8 -10.09 -14.86 -38.24
C LEU A 8 -10.72 -13.93 -37.20
N ARG A 9 -12.03 -14.07 -36.99
CA ARG A 9 -12.75 -13.56 -35.81
C ARG A 9 -12.96 -14.74 -34.87
N LEU A 10 -12.36 -14.70 -33.68
CA LEU A 10 -12.65 -15.64 -32.59
C LEU A 10 -13.90 -15.16 -31.84
N ALA A 11 -15.03 -15.82 -32.10
CA ALA A 11 -16.20 -15.80 -31.24
C ALA A 11 -16.62 -17.25 -31.00
N PHE A 12 -16.43 -17.76 -29.79
CA PHE A 12 -17.01 -19.03 -29.35
C PHE A 12 -17.51 -18.87 -27.91
N LEU A 13 -18.84 -18.84 -27.76
CA LEU A 13 -19.53 -19.09 -26.51
C LEU A 13 -20.37 -20.36 -26.68
N PHE A 14 -20.18 -21.29 -25.76
CA PHE A 14 -20.81 -22.62 -25.67
C PHE A 14 -22.31 -22.54 -25.39
N VAL A 15 -23.10 -23.33 -26.14
CA VAL A 15 -24.47 -23.73 -25.77
C VAL A 15 -24.43 -25.19 -25.30
N VAL A 16 -25.11 -25.44 -24.17
CA VAL A 16 -25.16 -26.69 -23.40
C VAL A 16 -26.36 -27.53 -23.83
N ILE A 17 -26.16 -28.81 -24.13
CA ILE A 17 -27.18 -29.88 -24.00
C ILE A 17 -26.48 -31.16 -23.52
N PHE A 18 -26.95 -31.75 -22.41
CA PHE A 18 -27.42 -33.14 -22.34
C PHE A 18 -27.92 -33.47 -20.93
N MET A 19 -29.21 -33.80 -20.86
CA MET A 19 -29.85 -34.60 -19.81
C MET A 19 -29.83 -36.06 -20.26
N ALA A 20 -29.50 -37.00 -19.37
CA ALA A 20 -30.04 -38.36 -19.39
C ALA A 20 -29.82 -39.04 -18.03
N HIS A 21 -30.88 -39.67 -17.54
CA HIS A 21 -31.02 -40.38 -16.27
C HIS A 21 -30.27 -41.73 -16.25
N LEU A 22 -29.90 -42.18 -15.04
CA LEU A 22 -29.51 -43.57 -14.73
C LEU A 22 -30.51 -44.16 -13.70
N PRO A 23 -30.96 -45.41 -13.85
CA PRO A 23 -31.74 -46.11 -12.84
C PRO A 23 -30.85 -46.88 -11.86
N VAL A 24 -31.43 -47.12 -10.68
CA VAL A 24 -30.91 -47.89 -9.55
C VAL A 24 -31.10 -49.39 -9.80
N GLY A 25 -30.14 -50.23 -9.42
CA GLY A 25 -30.22 -51.69 -9.49
C GLY A 25 -29.29 -52.38 -8.49
N GLN A 26 -29.83 -53.41 -7.83
CA GLN A 26 -29.43 -54.01 -6.55
C GLN A 26 -28.12 -54.82 -6.53
N ALA A 27 -27.56 -54.94 -5.33
CA ALA A 27 -26.45 -55.81 -4.98
C ALA A 27 -26.92 -57.23 -4.61
N GLN A 28 -26.25 -58.25 -5.17
CA GLN A 28 -26.19 -59.60 -4.60
C GLN A 28 -24.81 -59.79 -3.95
N THR A 29 -24.79 -60.13 -2.67
CA THR A 29 -23.59 -60.47 -1.91
C THR A 29 -23.28 -61.96 -2.05
N ILE A 30 -22.14 -62.27 -2.70
CA ILE A 30 -21.46 -63.55 -2.59
C ILE A 30 -20.49 -63.44 -1.41
N VAL A 31 -20.58 -64.35 -0.43
CA VAL A 31 -19.66 -64.47 0.71
C VAL A 31 -18.49 -65.39 0.35
N PRO A 32 -17.23 -64.94 0.35
CA PRO A 32 -16.06 -65.82 0.31
C PRO A 32 -15.45 -66.02 1.72
N PRO A 33 -14.65 -67.08 1.91
CA PRO A 33 -14.17 -67.55 3.21
C PRO A 33 -13.27 -66.54 3.93
N SER A 34 -13.44 -66.41 5.24
CA SER A 34 -12.78 -65.37 6.05
C SER A 34 -11.30 -65.68 6.30
N PHE A 35 -10.40 -65.22 5.42
CA PHE A 35 -8.94 -65.09 5.63
C PHE A 35 -8.54 -64.15 6.78
N TRP A 36 -9.53 -63.69 7.56
CA TRP A 36 -9.44 -62.64 8.55
C TRP A 36 -9.69 -63.16 9.97
N LEU A 37 -10.09 -64.43 10.16
CA LEU A 37 -10.23 -65.01 11.50
C LEU A 37 -8.89 -65.59 11.97
N VAL A 38 -8.40 -65.11 13.10
CA VAL A 38 -7.24 -65.64 13.81
C VAL A 38 -7.77 -66.44 15.00
N ASP A 39 -7.33 -67.69 15.12
CA ASP A 39 -7.70 -68.58 16.22
C ASP A 39 -6.45 -69.32 16.68
N SER A 40 -5.84 -68.81 17.74
CA SER A 40 -4.54 -69.28 18.24
C SER A 40 -4.70 -69.87 19.63
N THR A 41 -4.06 -71.00 19.90
CA THR A 41 -3.93 -71.56 21.25
C THR A 41 -2.49 -71.42 21.71
N ILE A 42 -2.31 -70.91 22.92
CA ILE A 42 -1.02 -70.55 23.50
C ILE A 42 -0.94 -71.21 24.87
N VAL A 43 0.22 -71.78 25.20
CA VAL A 43 0.49 -72.30 26.54
C VAL A 43 1.15 -71.18 27.35
N VAL A 44 0.61 -70.91 28.52
CA VAL A 44 1.14 -69.89 29.44
C VAL A 44 2.47 -70.40 30.00
N ASP A 45 3.52 -69.60 29.82
CA ASP A 45 4.89 -69.90 30.27
C ASP A 45 5.22 -69.29 31.64
N ARG A 46 4.52 -68.22 32.05
CA ARG A 46 4.72 -67.49 33.32
C ARG A 46 3.39 -66.94 33.86
N SER A 47 3.33 -66.69 35.17
CA SER A 47 2.07 -66.34 35.84
C SER A 47 1.58 -64.90 35.65
N ASP A 48 2.45 -64.01 35.17
CA ASP A 48 2.21 -62.60 34.84
C ASP A 48 2.06 -62.38 33.31
N TYR A 49 1.58 -63.38 32.59
CA TYR A 49 1.51 -63.36 31.13
C TYR A 49 0.60 -62.26 30.58
N VAL A 50 1.16 -61.39 29.73
CA VAL A 50 0.43 -60.39 28.94
C VAL A 50 0.38 -60.85 27.49
N PHE A 51 -0.82 -60.92 26.91
CA PHE A 51 -0.96 -61.27 25.51
C PHE A 51 -0.86 -60.02 24.62
N HIS A 52 0.14 -59.96 23.75
CA HIS A 52 0.25 -58.94 22.72
C HIS A 52 -0.28 -59.46 21.39
N PHE A 53 -1.21 -58.71 20.78
CA PHE A 53 -1.63 -59.02 19.42
C PHE A 53 -0.46 -58.81 18.45
N PRO A 54 -0.26 -59.70 17.44
CA PRO A 54 0.76 -59.48 16.42
C PRO A 54 0.60 -58.10 15.77
N THR A 55 1.71 -57.38 15.60
CA THR A 55 1.72 -55.97 15.15
C THR A 55 1.09 -55.76 13.77
N GLN A 56 0.92 -56.83 12.98
CA GLN A 56 0.29 -56.81 11.66
C GLN A 56 -1.21 -57.12 11.69
N HIS A 57 -1.77 -57.53 12.84
CA HIS A 57 -3.11 -58.11 12.91
C HIS A 57 -4.24 -57.12 13.15
N PHE A 58 -4.04 -55.90 13.64
CA PHE A 58 -5.12 -54.91 13.82
C PHE A 58 -6.46 -55.53 14.29
N PRO A 59 -6.49 -56.13 15.49
CA PRO A 59 -7.61 -56.95 15.94
C PRO A 59 -8.88 -56.10 16.01
N GLN A 60 -9.97 -56.59 15.43
CA GLN A 60 -11.30 -56.04 15.65
C GLN A 60 -11.77 -56.51 17.03
N ILE A 61 -11.47 -55.70 18.04
CA ILE A 61 -11.66 -56.02 19.47
C ILE A 61 -13.06 -56.57 19.78
N SER A 62 -14.10 -56.05 19.12
CA SER A 62 -15.48 -56.53 19.27
C SER A 62 -15.71 -58.00 18.87
N THR A 63 -14.70 -58.67 18.32
CA THR A 63 -14.74 -60.10 17.92
C THR A 63 -13.80 -60.96 18.76
N LEU A 64 -13.15 -60.40 19.77
CA LEU A 64 -12.22 -61.10 20.65
C LEU A 64 -12.95 -62.07 21.58
N GLN A 65 -12.55 -63.33 21.56
CA GLN A 65 -12.91 -64.36 22.52
C GLN A 65 -11.64 -64.99 23.07
N ILE A 66 -11.51 -65.02 24.39
CA ILE A 66 -10.41 -65.69 25.09
C ILE A 66 -11.00 -66.80 25.95
N SER A 67 -10.37 -67.97 25.93
CA SER A 67 -10.72 -69.08 26.81
C SER A 67 -9.48 -69.68 27.44
N LYS A 68 -9.57 -70.00 28.73
CA LYS A 68 -8.55 -70.68 29.52
C LYS A 68 -9.00 -72.12 29.78
N ASN A 69 -8.21 -73.12 29.39
CA ASN A 69 -8.50 -74.54 29.57
C ASN A 69 -9.94 -74.93 29.14
N ARG A 70 -10.40 -74.36 28.01
CA ARG A 70 -11.75 -74.49 27.41
C ARG A 70 -12.89 -73.71 28.09
N SER A 71 -12.63 -72.94 29.15
CA SER A 71 -13.59 -72.03 29.77
C SER A 71 -13.44 -70.60 29.24
N ILE A 72 -14.53 -69.96 28.83
CA ILE A 72 -14.51 -68.59 28.26
C ILE A 72 -14.25 -67.57 29.38
N LEU A 73 -13.29 -66.68 29.15
CA LEU A 73 -12.96 -65.56 30.04
C LEU A 73 -13.78 -64.31 29.67
N ARG A 74 -14.13 -63.49 30.66
CA ARG A 74 -14.94 -62.27 30.53
C ARG A 74 -14.08 -61.02 30.72
N GLU A 75 -14.23 -60.06 29.81
CA GLU A 75 -13.58 -58.75 29.91
C GLU A 75 -14.11 -57.98 31.14
N GLY A 76 -13.21 -57.33 31.88
CA GLY A 76 -13.50 -56.60 33.12
C GLY A 76 -13.50 -57.45 34.40
N LEU A 77 -13.61 -58.78 34.28
CA LEU A 77 -13.54 -59.74 35.39
C LEU A 77 -12.25 -60.57 35.34
N ASP A 78 -11.98 -61.20 34.19
CA ASP A 78 -10.87 -62.14 34.02
C ASP A 78 -9.67 -61.51 33.30
N TYR A 79 -9.92 -60.51 32.46
CA TYR A 79 -8.91 -59.75 31.74
C TYR A 79 -9.36 -58.33 31.43
N ARG A 80 -8.41 -57.43 31.13
CA ARG A 80 -8.66 -56.11 30.53
C ARG A 80 -7.88 -55.92 29.25
N LEU A 81 -8.39 -55.05 28.39
CA LEU A 81 -7.65 -54.55 27.25
C LEU A 81 -6.83 -53.33 27.62
N THR A 82 -5.57 -53.32 27.21
CA THR A 82 -4.63 -52.22 27.43
C THR A 82 -4.35 -51.59 26.07
N GLY A 83 -5.25 -50.71 25.63
CA GLY A 83 -5.27 -50.16 24.27
C GLY A 83 -5.84 -51.15 23.23
N GLN A 84 -5.40 -51.05 21.97
CA GLN A 84 -5.81 -51.98 20.89
C GLN A 84 -4.80 -53.12 20.66
N ASP A 85 -3.85 -53.28 21.57
CA ASP A 85 -2.55 -53.89 21.28
C ASP A 85 -2.21 -55.05 22.22
N SER A 86 -2.81 -55.09 23.41
CA SER A 86 -2.56 -56.13 24.41
C SER A 86 -3.75 -56.41 25.33
N VAL A 87 -3.73 -57.60 25.93
CA VAL A 87 -4.66 -58.08 26.95
C VAL A 87 -3.88 -58.42 28.22
N ASP A 88 -4.25 -57.80 29.35
CA ASP A 88 -3.75 -58.14 30.68
C ASP A 88 -4.77 -59.02 31.41
N PHE A 89 -4.34 -60.08 32.07
CA PHE A 89 -5.23 -60.99 32.83
C PHE A 89 -5.22 -60.64 34.33
N TYR A 90 -6.40 -60.64 34.97
CA TYR A 90 -6.56 -60.20 36.37
C TYR A 90 -6.34 -61.31 37.42
N GLY A 91 -6.38 -62.59 37.03
CA GLY A 91 -6.13 -63.74 37.91
C GLY A 91 -4.92 -64.53 37.42
N LEU A 92 -4.02 -64.91 38.34
CA LEU A 92 -2.77 -65.63 38.08
C LEU A 92 -3.02 -66.81 37.13
N LEU A 93 -2.64 -66.64 35.87
CA LEU A 93 -2.46 -67.75 34.95
C LEU A 93 -1.38 -68.64 35.56
N GLN A 94 -1.55 -69.96 35.57
CA GLN A 94 -0.51 -70.86 36.03
C GLN A 94 0.30 -71.36 34.84
N GLN A 95 1.59 -71.61 35.09
CA GLN A 95 2.46 -72.20 34.09
C GLN A 95 1.86 -73.54 33.62
N GLY A 96 1.63 -73.68 32.32
CA GLY A 96 0.96 -74.84 31.71
C GLY A 96 -0.51 -74.65 31.36
N ASP A 97 -1.16 -73.55 31.76
CA ASP A 97 -2.52 -73.22 31.32
C ASP A 97 -2.57 -73.01 29.80
N THR A 98 -3.64 -73.45 29.14
CA THR A 98 -3.87 -73.23 27.70
C THR A 98 -4.86 -72.10 27.48
N LEU A 99 -4.39 -71.01 26.86
CA LEU A 99 -5.19 -69.88 26.42
C LEU A 99 -5.50 -69.99 24.93
N ARG A 100 -6.77 -70.08 24.56
CA ARG A 100 -7.22 -69.97 23.16
C ARG A 100 -7.82 -68.59 22.93
N ILE A 101 -7.23 -67.85 22.00
CA ILE A 101 -7.56 -66.47 21.66
C ILE A 101 -8.02 -66.42 20.21
N ARG A 102 -9.27 -66.04 20.01
CA ARG A 102 -9.93 -65.93 18.69
C ARG A 102 -10.38 -64.50 18.43
N TYR A 103 -10.05 -63.94 17.28
CA TYR A 103 -10.49 -62.60 16.86
C TYR A 103 -10.42 -62.44 15.34
N ARG A 104 -11.11 -61.44 14.79
CA ARG A 104 -10.95 -61.03 13.40
C ARG A 104 -9.90 -59.92 13.26
N ARG A 105 -9.00 -60.05 12.30
CA ARG A 105 -8.05 -58.99 11.90
C ARG A 105 -8.61 -58.10 10.79
N LEU A 106 -8.30 -56.81 10.80
CA LEU A 106 -8.62 -55.91 9.70
C LEU A 106 -7.80 -56.24 8.44
N PRO A 107 -8.36 -56.12 7.22
CA PRO A 107 -7.69 -56.47 5.96
C PRO A 107 -6.69 -55.41 5.46
N ILE A 108 -6.03 -54.70 6.37
CA ILE A 108 -5.16 -53.56 6.05
C ILE A 108 -3.94 -53.56 6.98
N ALA A 109 -2.75 -53.83 6.44
CA ALA A 109 -1.50 -53.66 7.17
C ALA A 109 -1.10 -52.17 7.19
N LEU A 110 -1.62 -51.42 8.17
CA LEU A 110 -1.22 -50.03 8.40
C LEU A 110 0.08 -50.02 9.22
N LYS A 111 1.07 -49.19 8.88
CA LYS A 111 2.16 -48.90 9.84
C LYS A 111 1.56 -47.99 10.92
N ARG A 112 1.68 -48.34 12.21
CA ARG A 112 1.14 -47.55 13.34
C ARG A 112 1.73 -46.14 13.48
N HIS A 113 2.79 -45.81 12.73
CA HIS A 113 3.42 -44.49 12.75
C HIS A 113 3.50 -43.91 11.33
N PHE A 114 2.74 -42.84 11.09
CA PHE A 114 2.97 -41.94 9.96
C PHE A 114 3.72 -40.72 10.48
N THR A 115 5.01 -40.65 10.18
CA THR A 115 5.78 -39.42 10.35
C THR A 115 6.00 -38.84 8.95
N LEU A 116 5.57 -37.59 8.72
CA LEU A 116 5.84 -36.87 7.45
C LEU A 116 7.35 -36.63 7.22
N TYR A 117 8.18 -36.84 8.25
CA TYR A 117 9.64 -36.82 8.22
C TYR A 117 10.19 -37.96 9.10
N SER A 118 11.11 -38.78 8.60
CA SER A 118 11.86 -39.69 9.47
C SER A 118 12.74 -38.86 10.39
N ARG A 119 12.56 -38.98 11.70
CA ARG A 119 13.56 -38.53 12.66
C ARG A 119 14.75 -39.47 12.46
N ASP A 120 15.87 -38.98 11.93
CA ASP A 120 17.15 -39.68 12.05
C ASP A 120 17.50 -39.66 13.55
N SER A 121 16.98 -40.62 14.30
CA SER A 121 17.51 -40.95 15.62
C SER A 121 18.85 -41.62 15.38
N LEU A 122 19.93 -40.87 15.61
CA LEU A 122 21.21 -41.47 15.96
C LEU A 122 20.96 -42.31 17.22
N GLN A 123 20.93 -43.64 17.07
CA GLN A 123 21.31 -44.51 18.17
C GLN A 123 22.79 -44.22 18.44
N THR A 124 23.08 -43.53 19.53
CA THR A 124 24.39 -43.69 20.16
C THR A 124 24.46 -45.15 20.61
N ALA A 125 25.26 -45.93 19.91
CA ALA A 125 25.80 -47.15 20.46
C ALA A 125 26.72 -46.72 21.62
N ASP A 126 26.22 -46.85 22.85
CA ASP A 126 27.11 -46.98 24.00
C ASP A 126 27.75 -48.37 23.89
N THR A 127 28.92 -48.40 23.25
CA THR A 127 29.89 -49.48 23.38
C THR A 127 31.25 -48.85 23.65
N THR A 128 31.59 -48.83 24.94
CA THR A 128 32.93 -49.00 25.55
C THR A 128 34.13 -48.25 24.99
N ASP A 129 34.73 -47.46 25.89
CA ASP A 129 36.17 -47.19 26.04
C ASP A 129 36.98 -46.82 24.79
N SER A 130 37.05 -45.51 24.55
CA SER A 130 38.31 -44.87 24.17
C SER A 130 38.34 -43.47 24.77
N ALA A 131 39.23 -43.30 25.75
CA ALA A 131 39.64 -42.03 26.31
C ALA A 131 40.31 -41.17 25.22
N GLY A 132 39.49 -40.55 24.37
CA GLY A 132 39.90 -39.45 23.49
C GLY A 132 39.44 -38.14 24.14
N ALA A 133 40.38 -37.33 24.58
CA ALA A 133 40.18 -36.05 25.26
C ALA A 133 38.95 -35.29 24.73
N ARG A 134 37.90 -35.22 25.55
CA ARG A 134 36.84 -34.22 25.37
C ARG A 134 37.49 -32.87 25.57
N GLN A 135 37.85 -32.24 24.46
CA GLN A 135 38.19 -30.82 24.45
C GLN A 135 37.07 -30.07 25.20
N PRO A 136 37.39 -29.25 26.20
CA PRO A 136 36.39 -28.46 26.88
C PRO A 136 35.77 -27.52 25.84
N VAL A 137 34.60 -27.89 25.33
CA VAL A 137 33.74 -26.92 24.68
C VAL A 137 33.34 -26.00 25.81
N TRP A 138 33.93 -24.79 25.83
CA TRP A 138 33.51 -23.73 26.72
C TRP A 138 32.01 -23.60 26.54
N LYS A 139 31.26 -24.08 27.52
CA LYS A 139 29.82 -23.93 27.56
C LYS A 139 29.60 -22.49 27.96
N ILE A 140 29.62 -21.59 26.98
CA ILE A 140 29.25 -20.21 27.19
C ILE A 140 27.74 -20.25 27.46
N ASN A 141 27.38 -20.37 28.74
CA ASN A 141 26.01 -20.18 29.18
C ASN A 141 25.74 -18.69 29.03
N PHE A 142 25.14 -18.29 27.91
CA PHE A 142 24.40 -17.05 27.86
C PHE A 142 23.15 -17.26 28.70
N GLU A 143 23.25 -17.00 30.00
CA GLU A 143 22.06 -16.84 30.83
C GLU A 143 21.22 -15.73 30.21
N ASN A 144 19.93 -15.98 30.03
CA ASN A 144 19.01 -14.92 29.66
C ASN A 144 19.15 -13.84 30.76
N PRO A 145 19.47 -12.58 30.45
CA PRO A 145 19.64 -11.56 31.48
C PRO A 145 18.38 -11.39 32.36
N PHE A 146 17.23 -11.94 31.93
CA PHE A 146 15.97 -11.97 32.65
C PHE A 146 15.69 -13.28 33.42
N THR A 147 16.54 -14.33 33.37
CA THR A 147 16.27 -15.61 34.08
C THR A 147 16.24 -15.49 35.60
N GLY A 148 16.80 -14.42 36.17
CA GLY A 148 16.71 -14.11 37.60
C GLY A 148 15.42 -13.37 38.01
N ILE A 149 14.61 -12.90 37.05
CA ILE A 149 13.38 -12.14 37.31
C ILE A 149 12.20 -13.12 37.27
N ARG A 150 11.55 -13.39 38.42
CA ARG A 150 10.28 -14.13 38.48
C ARG A 150 9.19 -13.33 37.74
N SER A 151 9.10 -13.51 36.43
CA SER A 151 8.19 -12.79 35.53
C SER A 151 7.68 -13.70 34.42
N ASP A 152 6.50 -13.41 33.89
CA ASP A 152 5.91 -14.07 32.71
C ASP A 152 6.31 -13.34 31.41
N LEU A 153 7.46 -12.65 31.43
CA LEU A 153 7.91 -11.86 30.30
C LEU A 153 8.35 -12.79 29.15
N GLN A 154 7.67 -12.69 28.02
CA GLN A 154 8.04 -13.37 26.80
C GLN A 154 8.94 -12.45 25.98
N THR A 155 10.14 -12.94 25.68
CA THR A 155 11.07 -12.27 24.78
C THR A 155 10.98 -12.95 23.42
N SER A 156 11.05 -12.17 22.34
CA SER A 156 11.09 -12.67 20.98
C SER A 156 11.92 -11.74 20.11
N GLY A 157 12.50 -12.25 19.03
CA GLY A 157 13.27 -11.44 18.09
C GLY A 157 14.75 -11.81 18.08
N SER A 158 15.61 -10.91 17.62
CA SER A 158 17.04 -11.17 17.46
C SER A 158 17.93 -9.93 17.62
N ILE A 159 19.16 -10.17 18.06
CA ILE A 159 20.26 -9.21 18.05
C ILE A 159 21.33 -9.76 17.13
N MET A 160 21.78 -8.98 16.15
CA MET A 160 22.87 -9.32 15.25
C MET A 160 24.07 -8.37 15.37
N ARG A 161 25.27 -8.93 15.27
CA ARG A 161 26.52 -8.19 15.10
C ARG A 161 27.26 -8.79 13.91
N GLY A 162 27.45 -7.97 12.89
CA GLY A 162 28.07 -8.33 11.63
C GLY A 162 29.34 -7.53 11.38
N VAL A 163 30.34 -8.15 10.77
CA VAL A 163 31.53 -7.49 10.25
C VAL A 163 31.61 -7.80 8.76
N ASN A 164 31.75 -6.76 7.95
CA ASN A 164 31.90 -6.83 6.51
C ASN A 164 33.29 -6.33 6.10
N ILE A 165 33.99 -7.12 5.29
CA ILE A 165 35.32 -6.82 4.74
C ILE A 165 35.27 -7.09 3.23
N GLY A 166 35.92 -6.27 2.41
CA GLY A 166 36.09 -6.59 1.00
C GLY A 166 37.19 -5.80 0.31
N THR A 167 37.56 -6.21 -0.90
CA THR A 167 38.73 -5.67 -1.64
C THR A 167 38.63 -4.16 -1.94
N ASN A 168 37.42 -3.63 -2.16
CA ASN A 168 37.17 -2.22 -2.51
C ASN A 168 36.27 -1.50 -1.47
N ARG A 169 36.27 -1.96 -0.22
CA ARG A 169 35.46 -1.35 0.84
C ARG A 169 36.22 -1.36 2.16
N ASP A 170 36.03 -0.33 2.96
CA ASP A 170 36.54 -0.31 4.32
C ASP A 170 35.86 -1.38 5.19
N LEU A 171 36.55 -1.78 6.27
CA LEU A 171 35.97 -2.61 7.32
C LEU A 171 34.71 -1.91 7.85
N THR A 172 33.55 -2.55 7.69
CA THR A 172 32.28 -2.03 8.15
C THR A 172 31.70 -2.94 9.22
N LEU A 173 31.23 -2.34 10.32
CA LEU A 173 30.56 -3.05 11.40
C LEU A 173 29.06 -2.79 11.31
N ASN A 174 28.30 -3.86 11.14
CA ASN A 174 26.84 -3.82 11.07
C ASN A 174 26.26 -4.29 12.40
N SER A 175 25.44 -3.46 13.03
CA SER A 175 24.59 -3.86 14.15
C SER A 175 23.16 -3.99 13.64
N GLY A 176 22.47 -5.01 14.12
CA GLY A 176 21.03 -5.15 13.97
C GLY A 176 20.43 -5.54 15.31
N LEU A 177 19.31 -4.94 15.67
CA LEU A 177 18.52 -5.18 16.86
C LEU A 177 17.08 -5.22 16.37
N ASN A 178 16.36 -6.29 16.67
CA ASN A 178 14.92 -6.39 16.47
C ASN A 178 14.35 -7.29 17.55
N VAL A 179 13.98 -6.71 18.68
CA VAL A 179 13.54 -7.44 19.87
C VAL A 179 12.15 -6.97 20.26
N ALA A 180 11.22 -7.92 20.41
CA ALA A 180 9.90 -7.69 20.97
C ALA A 180 9.80 -8.37 22.34
N LEU A 181 9.32 -7.62 23.33
CA LEU A 181 9.12 -8.08 24.71
C LEU A 181 7.64 -7.94 25.02
N SER A 182 7.00 -8.96 25.61
CA SER A 182 5.60 -8.86 26.05
C SER A 182 5.32 -9.75 27.26
N GLY A 183 4.67 -9.22 28.28
CA GLY A 183 4.17 -10.04 29.40
C GLY A 183 4.20 -9.30 30.72
N LYS A 184 3.90 -10.03 31.80
CA LYS A 184 3.89 -9.48 33.16
C LYS A 184 5.29 -9.50 33.75
N LEU A 185 5.85 -8.32 34.01
CA LEU A 185 7.07 -8.17 34.81
C LEU A 185 6.82 -8.51 36.28
N THR A 186 5.64 -8.16 36.81
CA THR A 186 5.09 -8.56 38.12
C THR A 186 3.58 -8.73 38.00
N ASP A 187 2.88 -9.19 39.05
CA ASP A 187 1.40 -9.35 39.02
C ASP A 187 0.64 -8.10 38.56
N ASN A 188 1.21 -6.92 38.83
CA ASN A 188 0.61 -5.61 38.57
C ASN A 188 1.36 -4.77 37.51
N VAL A 189 2.37 -5.32 36.83
CA VAL A 189 3.13 -4.57 35.82
C VAL A 189 3.24 -5.41 34.56
N GLU A 190 2.62 -4.96 33.48
CA GLU A 190 2.71 -5.54 32.15
C GLU A 190 3.59 -4.64 31.26
N ILE A 191 4.49 -5.24 30.49
CA ILE A 191 5.39 -4.54 29.56
C ILE A 191 5.17 -5.09 28.17
N VAL A 192 5.14 -4.19 27.18
CA VAL A 192 5.15 -4.49 25.75
C VAL A 192 6.18 -3.58 25.09
N ALA A 193 7.23 -4.13 24.49
CA ALA A 193 8.26 -3.36 23.81
C ALA A 193 8.54 -3.90 22.41
N ALA A 194 8.93 -3.02 21.50
CA ALA A 194 9.53 -3.32 20.22
C ALA A 194 10.77 -2.42 20.08
N LEU A 195 11.95 -3.02 20.02
CA LEU A 195 13.22 -2.31 19.91
C LEU A 195 13.86 -2.69 18.57
N THR A 196 14.00 -1.71 17.68
CA THR A 196 14.69 -1.90 16.39
C THR A 196 15.78 -0.85 16.17
N ASP A 197 16.94 -1.25 15.63
CA ASP A 197 17.97 -0.34 15.12
C ASP A 197 18.09 -0.40 13.58
N GLU A 198 17.22 -1.18 12.91
CA GLU A 198 17.21 -1.33 11.46
C GLU A 198 16.68 -0.04 10.82
N ALA A 199 17.60 0.77 10.28
CA ALA A 199 17.25 1.91 9.45
C ALA A 199 16.85 1.43 8.05
N THR A 200 15.59 1.01 7.86
CA THR A 200 15.03 0.83 6.52
C THR A 200 14.24 2.07 6.10
N PRO A 201 14.77 2.96 5.25
CA PRO A 201 14.04 4.12 4.76
C PRO A 201 13.05 3.73 3.66
N ILE A 202 12.22 2.70 3.87
CA ILE A 202 11.23 2.26 2.89
C ILE A 202 9.88 2.79 3.34
N GLN A 203 9.41 3.85 2.67
CA GLN A 203 8.03 4.28 2.83
C GLN A 203 7.09 3.22 2.23
N PRO A 204 6.07 2.75 2.97
CA PRO A 204 5.14 1.76 2.44
C PRO A 204 4.30 2.36 1.31
N GLU A 205 4.06 1.63 0.23
CA GLU A 205 3.16 2.12 -0.82
C GLU A 205 1.70 2.17 -0.31
N GLY A 206 1.00 3.30 -0.48
CA GLY A 206 -0.38 3.52 0.00
C GLY A 206 -1.46 2.73 -0.75
N ASN A 207 -1.12 1.56 -1.28
CA ASN A 207 -1.98 0.69 -2.08
C ASN A 207 -2.96 -0.13 -1.21
N THR A 208 -2.78 -0.16 0.11
CA THR A 208 -3.68 -0.87 1.03
C THR A 208 -4.19 0.05 2.16
N GLN A 209 -5.30 -0.34 2.79
CA GLN A 209 -5.83 0.38 3.95
C GLN A 209 -4.94 0.16 5.18
N THR A 210 -4.38 -1.04 5.36
CA THR A 210 -3.51 -1.38 6.48
C THR A 210 -2.07 -1.02 6.17
N LEU A 211 -1.51 -0.06 6.89
CA LEU A 211 -0.07 0.20 6.85
C LEU A 211 0.63 -0.83 7.75
N GLN A 212 1.54 -1.61 7.19
CA GLN A 212 2.53 -2.30 7.99
C GLN A 212 3.59 -1.26 8.35
N GLU A 213 3.50 -0.71 9.55
CA GLU A 213 4.52 0.20 10.09
C GLU A 213 5.65 -0.68 10.62
N VAL A 214 6.68 -0.88 9.80
CA VAL A 214 7.76 -1.86 10.06
C VAL A 214 8.77 -1.36 11.10
N ASP A 215 8.82 -0.04 11.38
CA ASP A 215 9.99 0.58 12.00
C ASP A 215 9.71 1.32 13.34
N LYS A 216 8.73 0.90 14.14
CA LYS A 216 8.47 1.56 15.44
C LYS A 216 9.40 1.04 16.54
N VAL A 217 10.02 1.97 17.27
CA VAL A 217 10.84 1.68 18.46
C VAL A 217 10.13 2.19 19.70
N PHE A 218 9.56 1.32 20.52
CA PHE A 218 8.86 1.72 21.74
C PHE A 218 8.94 0.71 22.89
N VAL A 219 8.73 1.20 24.11
CA VAL A 219 8.52 0.42 25.32
C VAL A 219 7.26 0.96 25.99
N GLN A 220 6.20 0.17 25.99
CA GLN A 220 4.96 0.41 26.70
C GLN A 220 4.95 -0.36 28.02
N PHE A 221 4.48 0.29 29.07
CA PHE A 221 4.22 -0.35 30.36
C PHE A 221 2.82 -0.01 30.84
N LYS A 222 2.21 -0.95 31.55
CA LYS A 222 0.83 -0.87 32.04
C LYS A 222 0.79 -1.38 33.47
N THR A 223 0.21 -0.57 34.35
CA THR A 223 -0.05 -0.90 35.75
C THR A 223 -1.52 -0.66 36.07
N PRO A 224 -2.07 -1.07 37.24
CA PRO A 224 -3.46 -0.78 37.60
C PRO A 224 -3.85 0.69 37.55
N TYR A 225 -2.89 1.60 37.78
CA TYR A 225 -3.15 3.03 37.90
C TYR A 225 -2.42 3.89 36.87
N VAL A 226 -1.34 3.41 36.25
CA VAL A 226 -0.50 4.20 35.34
C VAL A 226 -0.12 3.38 34.11
N ASN A 227 -0.31 3.96 32.94
CA ASN A 227 0.14 3.43 31.66
C ASN A 227 1.12 4.42 31.05
N GLY A 228 2.13 3.95 30.34
CA GLY A 228 3.05 4.85 29.66
C GLY A 228 3.77 4.21 28.50
N THR A 229 4.30 5.04 27.62
CA THR A 229 5.09 4.63 26.46
C THR A 229 6.34 5.49 26.36
N VAL A 230 7.49 4.86 26.14
CA VAL A 230 8.78 5.47 25.82
C VAL A 230 9.14 5.09 24.39
N GLY A 231 9.63 6.02 23.56
CA GLY A 231 9.94 5.80 22.14
C GLY A 231 8.84 6.34 21.22
N ASP A 232 8.55 5.64 20.13
CA ASP A 232 7.60 6.07 19.10
C ASP A 232 6.15 5.77 19.51
N PHE A 233 5.28 6.77 19.46
CA PHE A 233 3.86 6.63 19.71
C PHE A 233 3.03 7.65 18.94
N ASN A 234 1.73 7.39 18.83
CA ASN A 234 0.78 8.32 18.24
C ASN A 234 0.00 9.01 19.36
N LEU A 235 0.18 10.33 19.53
CA LEU A 235 -0.62 11.13 20.44
C LEU A 235 -1.93 11.50 19.75
N MET A 236 -3.06 11.16 20.35
CA MET A 236 -4.39 11.40 19.79
C MET A 236 -5.33 11.99 20.84
N TYR A 237 -5.76 13.23 20.64
CA TYR A 237 -6.81 13.86 21.41
C TYR A 237 -8.07 14.02 20.56
N ARG A 238 -9.20 13.61 21.14
CA ARG A 238 -10.53 13.63 20.51
C ARG A 238 -11.56 14.18 21.50
N ASN A 239 -12.77 14.43 21.02
CA ASN A 239 -13.96 14.79 21.80
C ASN A 239 -14.03 16.26 22.28
N THR A 240 -13.18 17.13 21.75
CA THR A 240 -13.22 18.59 21.98
C THR A 240 -13.39 19.31 20.64
N GLN A 241 -13.86 20.53 20.60
CA GLN A 241 -13.92 21.33 19.37
C GLN A 241 -12.54 21.91 19.00
N PHE A 242 -11.80 22.43 19.98
CA PHE A 242 -10.61 23.25 19.78
C PHE A 242 -9.28 22.52 20.05
N SER A 243 -9.33 21.38 20.77
CA SER A 243 -8.15 20.61 21.20
C SER A 243 -8.09 19.18 20.62
N ASN A 244 -8.70 18.97 19.45
CA ASN A 244 -8.48 17.74 18.69
C ASN A 244 -7.10 17.78 18.04
N LEU A 245 -6.31 16.72 18.17
CA LEU A 245 -5.03 16.58 17.49
C LEU A 245 -4.68 15.12 17.26
N SER A 246 -3.92 14.86 16.21
CA SER A 246 -3.25 13.59 15.96
C SER A 246 -1.81 13.90 15.58
N ARG A 247 -0.83 13.31 16.28
CA ARG A 247 0.61 13.51 16.02
C ARG A 247 1.38 12.21 16.16
N LYS A 248 2.31 11.97 15.23
CA LYS A 248 3.34 10.94 15.38
C LYS A 248 4.52 11.54 16.17
N LEU A 249 4.78 11.01 17.35
CA LEU A 249 5.76 11.55 18.30
C LEU A 249 6.78 10.49 18.70
N GLN A 250 7.97 10.94 19.08
CA GLN A 250 9.02 10.12 19.67
C GLN A 250 9.41 10.71 21.03
N GLY A 251 9.22 9.99 22.13
CA GLY A 251 9.49 10.49 23.49
C GLY A 251 8.84 9.67 24.59
N LEU A 252 8.38 10.34 25.65
CA LEU A 252 7.71 9.74 26.80
C LEU A 252 6.27 10.25 26.92
N THR A 253 5.32 9.34 27.14
CA THR A 253 3.95 9.66 27.54
C THR A 253 3.54 8.82 28.73
N LEU A 254 2.88 9.44 29.71
CA LEU A 254 2.36 8.82 30.92
C LEU A 254 0.89 9.19 31.06
N LEU A 255 0.06 8.22 31.42
CA LEU A 255 -1.37 8.37 31.70
C LEU A 255 -1.71 7.62 32.99
N GLY A 256 -1.97 8.36 34.05
CA GLY A 256 -2.53 7.86 35.30
C GLY A 256 -4.06 7.87 35.28
N ASN A 257 -4.69 6.80 35.76
CA ASN A 257 -6.12 6.71 36.01
C ASN A 257 -6.31 6.19 37.45
N TYR A 258 -6.99 6.97 38.28
CA TYR A 258 -7.33 6.59 39.65
C TYR A 258 -8.79 6.94 39.95
N ASN A 259 -9.63 5.90 40.06
CA ASN A 259 -11.07 6.02 40.27
C ASN A 259 -11.73 6.91 39.20
N ARG A 260 -12.12 8.14 39.56
CA ARG A 260 -12.80 9.12 38.70
C ARG A 260 -11.86 10.17 38.10
N TYR A 261 -10.56 10.09 38.38
CA TYR A 261 -9.55 11.06 37.94
C TYR A 261 -8.60 10.41 36.94
N SER A 262 -8.28 11.15 35.88
CA SER A 262 -7.25 10.79 34.91
C SER A 262 -6.30 11.97 34.72
N ALA A 263 -4.99 11.71 34.69
CA ALA A 263 -4.00 12.73 34.42
C ALA A 263 -2.93 12.16 33.49
N GLY A 264 -2.43 12.95 32.55
CA GLY A 264 -1.38 12.52 31.64
C GLY A 264 -0.40 13.62 31.33
N VAL A 265 0.84 13.22 31.06
CA VAL A 265 1.95 14.10 30.68
C VAL A 265 2.68 13.47 29.52
N THR A 266 3.04 14.28 28.53
CA THR A 266 3.81 13.87 27.36
C THR A 266 4.96 14.84 27.14
N ILE A 267 6.17 14.29 26.93
CA ILE A 267 7.39 15.02 26.60
C ILE A 267 8.01 14.27 25.42
N ALA A 268 8.04 14.87 24.25
CA ALA A 268 8.45 14.21 23.02
C ALA A 268 9.04 15.16 21.99
N SER A 269 9.50 14.62 20.87
CA SER A 269 9.84 15.37 19.66
C SER A 269 9.06 14.88 18.46
N THR A 270 8.88 15.74 17.46
CA THR A 270 8.30 15.40 16.15
C THR A 270 9.12 15.95 15.01
N ARG A 271 9.07 15.27 13.86
CA ARG A 271 9.68 15.71 12.60
C ARG A 271 8.62 16.12 11.56
N GLY A 272 7.34 15.84 11.83
CA GLY A 272 6.24 16.04 10.90
C GLY A 272 5.65 17.45 10.98
N PHE A 273 5.32 18.01 9.82
CA PHE A 273 4.58 19.27 9.71
C PHE A 273 3.16 18.98 9.25
N PHE A 274 2.17 19.49 9.98
CA PHE A 274 0.78 19.40 9.53
C PHE A 274 0.52 20.38 8.39
N ASN A 275 -0.12 19.92 7.32
CA ASN A 275 -0.67 20.78 6.29
C ASN A 275 -2.08 20.35 5.88
N ARG A 276 -2.83 21.33 5.38
CA ARG A 276 -4.09 21.11 4.69
C ARG A 276 -3.98 21.63 3.27
N VAL A 277 -4.30 20.77 2.33
CA VAL A 277 -4.41 21.11 0.91
C VAL A 277 -5.86 20.96 0.48
N GLN A 278 -6.38 21.97 -0.21
CA GLN A 278 -7.72 21.95 -0.80
C GLN A 278 -7.60 22.30 -2.28
N PHE A 279 -8.22 21.51 -3.14
CA PHE A 279 -8.32 21.76 -4.56
C PHE A 279 -9.60 21.15 -5.13
N ILE A 280 -9.95 21.50 -6.36
CA ILE A 280 -11.03 20.85 -7.09
C ILE A 280 -10.44 19.88 -8.11
N GLY A 281 -11.11 18.75 -8.29
CA GLY A 281 -10.75 17.74 -9.29
C GLY A 281 -10.76 18.30 -10.71
N GLN A 282 -10.11 17.61 -11.63
CA GLN A 282 -10.12 17.94 -13.05
C GLN A 282 -10.95 16.91 -13.81
N GLU A 283 -11.74 17.37 -14.78
CA GLU A 283 -12.53 16.48 -15.63
C GLU A 283 -11.60 15.56 -16.45
N GLY A 284 -11.89 14.26 -16.48
CA GLY A 284 -11.04 13.27 -17.14
C GLY A 284 -9.73 12.96 -16.41
N ASN A 285 -9.55 13.39 -15.16
CA ASN A 285 -8.32 13.15 -14.41
C ASN A 285 -8.59 12.47 -13.05
N GLN A 286 -8.31 11.17 -12.94
CA GLN A 286 -8.33 10.48 -11.64
C GLN A 286 -7.07 10.72 -10.78
N GLY A 287 -6.08 11.45 -11.30
CA GLY A 287 -4.78 11.66 -10.68
C GLY A 287 -3.62 11.17 -11.56
N PRO A 288 -2.37 11.29 -11.09
CA PRO A 288 -2.00 11.73 -9.74
C PRO A 288 -2.15 13.24 -9.54
N TYR A 289 -2.62 13.64 -8.36
CA TYR A 289 -2.64 15.03 -7.89
C TYR A 289 -1.47 15.24 -6.91
N GLN A 290 -0.70 16.31 -7.14
CA GLN A 290 0.48 16.64 -6.34
C GLN A 290 0.08 17.35 -5.05
N LEU A 291 0.52 16.84 -3.90
CA LEU A 291 0.40 17.51 -2.60
C LEU A 291 1.60 18.45 -2.39
N THR A 292 1.38 19.53 -1.64
CA THR A 292 2.39 20.55 -1.35
C THR A 292 2.49 20.83 0.14
N GLY A 293 3.65 21.25 0.61
CA GLY A 293 3.88 21.72 1.98
C GLY A 293 3.25 23.10 2.24
N LYS A 294 3.36 23.56 3.49
CA LYS A 294 2.75 24.82 3.98
C LYS A 294 3.29 26.06 3.25
N ASN A 295 4.53 26.02 2.75
CA ASN A 295 5.14 27.12 1.99
C ASN A 295 5.15 26.85 0.48
N GLY A 296 4.38 25.87 0.00
CA GLY A 296 4.33 25.49 -1.42
C GLY A 296 5.42 24.51 -1.86
N GLU A 297 6.14 23.90 -0.93
CA GLU A 297 7.14 22.86 -1.22
C GLU A 297 6.48 21.69 -1.96
N ARG A 298 7.03 21.27 -3.11
CA ARG A 298 6.53 20.09 -3.85
C ARG A 298 7.27 18.80 -3.50
N GLU A 299 8.51 18.93 -3.04
CA GLU A 299 9.39 17.83 -2.64
C GLU A 299 9.15 17.52 -1.15
N ILE A 300 8.01 16.90 -0.89
CA ILE A 300 7.57 16.50 0.44
C ILE A 300 7.39 14.99 0.49
N ILE A 301 7.76 14.40 1.61
CA ILE A 301 7.46 13.02 1.94
C ILE A 301 6.28 13.03 2.89
N VAL A 302 5.12 12.55 2.44
CA VAL A 302 3.93 12.50 3.29
C VAL A 302 4.10 11.38 4.32
N LEU A 303 3.86 11.66 5.60
CA LEU A 303 3.99 10.66 6.67
C LEU A 303 2.84 9.67 6.56
N ALA A 304 3.19 8.40 6.36
CA ALA A 304 2.21 7.36 6.08
C ALA A 304 1.16 7.22 7.19
N GLY A 305 -0.12 7.21 6.81
CA GLY A 305 -1.24 7.02 7.74
C GLY A 305 -1.72 8.27 8.45
N THR A 306 -1.09 9.42 8.19
CA THR A 306 -1.52 10.72 8.74
C THR A 306 -2.55 11.40 7.85
N GLU A 307 -2.69 10.97 6.59
CA GLU A 307 -3.55 11.59 5.62
C GLU A 307 -5.04 11.28 5.85
N ARG A 308 -5.85 12.32 5.72
CA ARG A 308 -7.31 12.27 5.76
C ARG A 308 -7.82 12.99 4.52
N VAL A 309 -8.49 12.25 3.64
CA VAL A 309 -8.97 12.76 2.35
C VAL A 309 -10.48 12.86 2.38
N TRP A 310 -11.02 13.99 1.95
CA TRP A 310 -12.44 14.21 1.76
C TRP A 310 -12.75 14.62 0.32
N ILE A 311 -13.84 14.10 -0.22
CA ILE A 311 -14.44 14.55 -1.48
C ILE A 311 -15.85 15.03 -1.18
N ASP A 312 -16.17 16.27 -1.52
CA ASP A 312 -17.48 16.91 -1.27
C ASP A 312 -17.91 16.79 0.21
N GLY A 313 -16.94 16.95 1.12
CA GLY A 313 -17.12 16.84 2.57
C GLY A 313 -17.21 15.40 3.11
N LYS A 314 -17.23 14.37 2.26
CA LYS A 314 -17.26 12.96 2.67
C LYS A 314 -15.85 12.38 2.76
N GLN A 315 -15.53 11.71 3.86
CA GLN A 315 -14.22 11.07 4.05
C GLN A 315 -14.06 9.84 3.13
N MET A 316 -12.91 9.75 2.48
CA MET A 316 -12.52 8.67 1.57
C MET A 316 -11.64 7.64 2.27
N LEU A 317 -11.68 6.39 1.79
CA LEU A 317 -10.86 5.29 2.27
C LEU A 317 -9.66 5.01 1.36
N ARG A 318 -8.47 4.89 1.95
CA ARG A 318 -7.25 4.51 1.24
C ARG A 318 -7.25 3.04 0.82
N GLY A 319 -6.71 2.74 -0.35
CA GLY A 319 -6.42 1.41 -0.89
C GLY A 319 -6.79 1.30 -2.36
N GLU A 320 -6.09 0.46 -3.12
CA GLU A 320 -6.34 0.20 -4.54
C GLU A 320 -7.75 -0.38 -4.78
N ASP A 321 -8.26 -1.09 -3.78
CA ASP A 321 -9.61 -1.62 -3.70
C ASP A 321 -10.61 -0.69 -3.00
N ASN A 322 -10.21 0.53 -2.64
CA ASN A 322 -11.03 1.52 -1.95
C ASN A 322 -11.16 2.79 -2.82
N ASP A 323 -11.07 3.98 -2.23
CA ASP A 323 -11.43 5.25 -2.89
C ASP A 323 -10.22 5.96 -3.52
N TYR A 324 -9.03 5.86 -2.91
CA TYR A 324 -7.79 6.45 -3.41
C TYR A 324 -6.55 5.67 -2.97
N VAL A 325 -5.43 5.88 -3.66
CA VAL A 325 -4.08 5.47 -3.27
C VAL A 325 -3.18 6.69 -3.16
N ILE A 326 -2.16 6.62 -2.31
CA ILE A 326 -1.17 7.68 -2.13
C ILE A 326 0.24 7.11 -2.31
N GLU A 327 1.06 7.83 -3.06
CA GLU A 327 2.49 7.60 -3.13
C GLU A 327 3.16 8.61 -2.19
N TYR A 328 3.66 8.11 -1.06
CA TYR A 328 4.13 8.94 0.03
C TYR A 328 5.46 9.64 -0.27
N GLY A 329 6.35 9.02 -1.05
CA GLY A 329 7.68 9.56 -1.34
C GLY A 329 7.65 10.84 -2.17
N ASN A 330 6.69 10.95 -3.09
CA ASN A 330 6.46 12.11 -3.96
C ASN A 330 5.26 12.95 -3.50
N GLY A 331 4.54 12.54 -2.46
CA GLY A 331 3.33 13.23 -2.00
C GLY A 331 2.25 13.31 -3.09
N GLN A 332 1.91 12.19 -3.73
CA GLN A 332 0.94 12.17 -4.83
C GLN A 332 -0.27 11.30 -4.52
N ILE A 333 -1.48 11.81 -4.76
CA ILE A 333 -2.72 11.07 -4.55
C ILE A 333 -3.40 10.71 -5.88
N THR A 334 -3.86 9.47 -6.03
CA THR A 334 -4.62 9.00 -7.20
C THR A 334 -5.93 8.36 -6.74
N PHE A 335 -7.06 8.80 -7.29
CA PHE A 335 -8.37 8.23 -7.01
C PHE A 335 -8.61 6.97 -7.86
N THR A 336 -9.27 5.98 -7.28
CA THR A 336 -9.53 4.72 -7.98
C THR A 336 -10.78 4.82 -8.84
N THR A 337 -11.04 3.81 -9.66
CA THR A 337 -12.26 3.71 -10.47
C THR A 337 -13.57 3.68 -9.66
N ARG A 338 -13.51 3.53 -8.33
CA ARG A 338 -14.70 3.55 -7.45
C ARG A 338 -15.22 4.96 -7.16
N ARG A 339 -14.38 5.98 -7.39
CA ARG A 339 -14.73 7.39 -7.20
C ARG A 339 -14.48 8.15 -8.49
N LEU A 340 -15.56 8.62 -9.11
CA LEU A 340 -15.46 9.52 -10.23
C LEU A 340 -15.04 10.90 -9.73
N ILE A 341 -13.83 11.32 -10.06
CA ILE A 341 -13.39 12.72 -9.94
C ILE A 341 -13.82 13.52 -11.17
N THR A 342 -14.36 14.71 -10.93
CA THR A 342 -14.83 15.65 -11.95
C THR A 342 -14.35 17.07 -11.63
N SER A 343 -14.61 18.00 -12.55
CA SER A 343 -14.42 19.44 -12.35
C SER A 343 -15.29 20.07 -11.24
N GLU A 344 -16.19 19.29 -10.63
CA GLU A 344 -17.03 19.72 -9.51
C GLU A 344 -16.65 19.06 -8.16
N SER A 345 -15.73 18.09 -8.19
CA SER A 345 -15.31 17.34 -7.01
C SER A 345 -14.44 18.20 -6.10
N ARG A 346 -14.92 18.57 -4.91
CA ARG A 346 -14.13 19.36 -3.94
C ARG A 346 -13.29 18.44 -3.08
N ILE A 347 -11.98 18.50 -3.23
CA ILE A 347 -11.03 17.61 -2.57
C ILE A 347 -10.32 18.38 -1.46
N GLU A 348 -10.38 17.85 -0.25
CA GLU A 348 -9.63 18.35 0.90
C GLU A 348 -8.77 17.24 1.47
N ILE A 349 -7.52 17.55 1.79
CA ILE A 349 -6.56 16.57 2.30
C ILE A 349 -5.80 17.21 3.45
N ASP A 350 -5.99 16.66 4.64
CA ASP A 350 -5.13 16.94 5.79
C ASP A 350 -4.07 15.85 5.87
N PHE A 351 -2.80 16.19 6.12
CA PHE A 351 -1.73 15.21 6.27
C PHE A 351 -0.56 15.81 7.04
N GLU A 352 0.28 14.96 7.64
CA GLU A 352 1.60 15.36 8.08
C GLU A 352 2.62 15.04 6.99
N TYR A 353 3.60 15.91 6.82
CA TYR A 353 4.67 15.71 5.85
C TYR A 353 6.03 16.08 6.41
N PHE A 354 7.03 15.58 5.72
CA PHE A 354 8.42 15.84 5.94
C PHE A 354 8.99 16.59 4.72
N PRO A 355 9.50 17.84 4.84
CA PRO A 355 10.13 18.51 3.72
C PRO A 355 11.48 17.86 3.40
N ALA A 356 11.80 17.65 2.12
CA ALA A 356 13.09 17.07 1.70
C ALA A 356 14.32 17.88 2.17
N ILE A 357 14.12 19.17 2.46
CA ILE A 357 15.14 20.09 2.98
C ILE A 357 14.74 20.41 4.44
N GLN A 358 15.28 19.66 5.39
CA GLN A 358 14.91 19.76 6.82
C GLN A 358 15.49 21.01 7.49
N LYS A 359 14.77 21.52 8.49
CA LYS A 359 14.98 22.86 9.06
C LYS A 359 15.18 22.88 10.59
N TYR A 360 14.30 22.30 11.42
CA TYR A 360 14.51 22.20 12.88
C TYR A 360 13.95 20.89 13.46
N ASN A 361 14.51 20.42 14.57
CA ASN A 361 13.83 19.45 15.44
C ASN A 361 12.76 20.16 16.26
N ARG A 362 11.67 19.47 16.61
CA ARG A 362 10.53 20.10 17.29
C ARG A 362 10.19 19.41 18.59
N ASN A 363 10.21 20.15 19.68
CA ASN A 363 9.87 19.65 21.01
C ASN A 363 8.36 19.79 21.26
N VAL A 364 7.77 18.74 21.81
CA VAL A 364 6.36 18.63 22.13
C VAL A 364 6.20 18.39 23.62
N TYR A 365 5.43 19.24 24.28
CA TYR A 365 5.03 19.10 25.68
C TYR A 365 3.51 19.08 25.75
N SER A 366 2.93 18.12 26.43
CA SER A 366 1.48 18.08 26.62
C SER A 366 1.11 17.60 28.02
N GLY A 367 0.04 18.17 28.57
CA GLY A 367 -0.58 17.73 29.82
C GLY A 367 -2.09 17.57 29.61
N LEU A 368 -2.69 16.58 30.26
CA LEU A 368 -4.14 16.44 30.33
C LEU A 368 -4.56 16.10 31.76
N ALA A 369 -5.72 16.59 32.16
CA ALA A 369 -6.39 16.21 33.40
C ALA A 369 -7.88 16.05 33.11
N ALA A 370 -8.48 14.95 33.55
CA ALA A 370 -9.90 14.70 33.43
C ALA A 370 -10.47 14.19 34.76
N SER A 371 -11.71 14.55 35.05
CA SER A 371 -12.41 14.10 36.26
C SER A 371 -13.89 13.87 35.96
N SER A 372 -14.47 12.82 36.53
CA SER A 372 -15.93 12.68 36.66
C SER A 372 -16.37 12.97 38.11
N LEU A 373 -17.42 13.77 38.26
CA LEU A 373 -17.99 14.22 39.52
C LEU A 373 -19.51 13.96 39.50
N LEU A 374 -20.18 14.10 40.66
CA LEU A 374 -21.64 13.94 40.78
C LEU A 374 -22.17 12.63 40.15
N SER A 375 -21.59 11.48 40.53
CA SER A 375 -22.01 10.16 39.99
C SER A 375 -21.97 10.07 38.46
N ASP A 376 -20.92 10.63 37.85
CA ASP A 376 -20.65 10.70 36.41
C ASP A 376 -21.54 11.65 35.59
N GLU A 377 -22.40 12.43 36.25
CA GLU A 377 -23.20 13.48 35.61
C GLU A 377 -22.36 14.68 35.17
N LEU A 378 -21.27 15.00 35.87
CA LEU A 378 -20.39 16.12 35.53
C LEU A 378 -19.00 15.60 35.15
N LYS A 379 -18.50 15.98 33.98
CA LYS A 379 -17.15 15.68 33.53
C LYS A 379 -16.39 16.97 33.24
N LEU A 380 -15.18 17.07 33.76
CA LEU A 380 -14.25 18.16 33.50
C LEU A 380 -13.05 17.58 32.75
N ASN A 381 -12.65 18.21 31.65
CA ASN A 381 -11.43 17.90 30.91
C ASN A 381 -10.61 19.18 30.75
N VAL A 382 -9.32 19.12 31.05
CA VAL A 382 -8.35 20.20 30.84
C VAL A 382 -7.19 19.64 30.06
N ARG A 383 -6.74 20.36 29.03
CA ARG A 383 -5.63 19.96 28.16
C ARG A 383 -4.70 21.14 27.91
N TYR A 384 -3.41 20.85 27.89
CA TYR A 384 -2.36 21.76 27.45
C TYR A 384 -1.51 21.04 26.41
N TYR A 385 -1.14 21.75 25.35
CA TYR A 385 -0.27 21.25 24.30
C TYR A 385 0.64 22.38 23.83
N ARG A 386 1.93 22.10 23.70
CA ARG A 386 2.95 22.99 23.15
C ARG A 386 3.80 22.23 22.17
N GLU A 387 4.07 22.85 21.04
CA GLU A 387 4.87 22.32 19.96
C GLU A 387 5.77 23.45 19.43
N ALA A 388 7.09 23.33 19.65
CA ALA A 388 8.04 24.42 19.43
C ALA A 388 9.32 23.94 18.72
N ASP A 389 9.73 24.66 17.67
CA ASP A 389 10.97 24.40 16.92
C ASP A 389 12.19 24.72 17.79
N ASP A 390 13.24 23.89 17.70
CA ASP A 390 14.51 24.06 18.38
C ASP A 390 15.54 24.75 17.45
N PRO A 391 15.83 26.05 17.63
CA PRO A 391 16.74 26.80 16.75
C PRO A 391 18.21 26.36 16.86
N ASP A 392 18.57 25.62 17.92
CA ASP A 392 19.94 25.15 18.13
C ASP A 392 20.17 23.75 17.53
N GLN A 393 19.11 23.05 17.10
CA GLN A 393 19.18 21.72 16.46
C GLN A 393 18.57 21.72 15.05
N ILE A 394 19.39 22.10 14.06
CA ILE A 394 19.06 21.94 12.63
C ILE A 394 19.41 20.52 12.16
N LEU A 395 18.56 19.95 11.33
CA LEU A 395 18.65 18.57 10.85
C LEU A 395 19.40 18.40 9.52
N GLN A 396 20.11 19.43 9.03
CA GLN A 396 20.99 19.36 7.85
C GLN A 396 22.45 19.06 8.24
N GLU A 397 23.18 18.40 7.34
CA GLU A 397 24.59 18.05 7.50
C GLU A 397 25.46 19.30 7.76
N GLY A 398 25.87 19.53 9.02
CA GLY A 398 27.12 20.24 9.31
C GLY A 398 27.12 21.46 10.24
N GLY A 399 26.01 21.86 10.88
CA GLY A 399 26.05 22.90 11.93
C GLY A 399 24.71 23.60 12.19
N GLY A 400 24.51 24.11 13.42
CA GLY A 400 23.38 24.99 13.75
C GLY A 400 23.45 26.32 12.98
N LEU A 401 22.40 27.15 13.08
CA LEU A 401 22.37 28.47 12.44
C LEU A 401 23.62 29.26 12.84
N THR A 402 24.29 29.91 11.89
CA THR A 402 25.34 30.87 12.25
C THR A 402 24.72 32.05 13.00
N GLU A 403 25.48 32.77 13.82
CA GLU A 403 24.94 33.96 14.51
C GLU A 403 24.47 35.05 13.52
N GLU A 404 25.08 35.13 12.34
CA GLU A 404 24.63 35.98 11.23
C GLU A 404 23.27 35.56 10.69
N GLU A 405 23.05 34.25 10.47
CA GLU A 405 21.76 33.72 10.05
C GLU A 405 20.68 33.90 11.12
N LYS A 406 21.02 33.71 12.40
CA LYS A 406 20.12 34.00 13.53
C LYS A 406 19.71 35.47 13.50
N GLU A 407 20.65 36.38 13.31
CA GLU A 407 20.37 37.81 13.25
C GLU A 407 19.48 38.19 12.06
N ILE A 408 19.68 37.57 10.88
CA ILE A 408 18.76 37.71 9.73
C ILE A 408 17.35 37.25 10.12
N ILE A 409 17.23 36.11 10.82
CA ILE A 409 15.94 35.60 11.30
C ILE A 409 15.32 36.55 12.34
N ARG A 410 16.08 37.09 13.30
CA ARG A 410 15.57 38.07 14.29
C ARG A 410 15.00 39.30 13.60
N ASN A 411 15.72 39.84 12.61
CA ASN A 411 15.33 41.05 11.88
C ASN A 411 14.19 40.81 10.89
N ALA A 412 13.96 39.57 10.46
CA ALA A 412 12.84 39.22 9.58
C ALA A 412 11.47 39.37 10.27
N GLY A 413 11.43 39.32 11.62
CA GLY A 413 10.18 39.27 12.38
C GLY A 413 9.33 38.07 11.93
N ASP A 414 8.05 38.30 11.66
CA ASP A 414 7.11 37.26 11.23
C ASP A 414 7.15 36.92 9.72
N ASP A 415 7.98 37.59 8.92
CA ASP A 415 7.98 37.47 7.45
C ASP A 415 9.04 36.48 6.93
N PRO A 416 8.66 35.27 6.47
CA PRO A 416 9.60 34.26 6.00
C PRO A 416 10.33 34.67 4.71
N LEU A 417 9.83 35.65 3.95
CA LEU A 417 10.49 36.13 2.74
C LEU A 417 11.60 37.15 3.04
N LYS A 418 11.68 37.68 4.26
CA LYS A 418 12.80 38.52 4.72
C LYS A 418 13.95 37.70 5.30
N ALA A 419 13.69 36.47 5.71
CA ALA A 419 14.71 35.56 6.25
C ALA A 419 15.37 34.76 5.12
N TYR A 420 16.38 35.34 4.47
CA TYR A 420 17.10 34.65 3.40
C TYR A 420 18.58 35.02 3.35
N VAL A 421 19.36 34.14 2.73
CA VAL A 421 20.72 34.44 2.28
C VAL A 421 20.82 34.26 0.76
N PRO A 422 21.84 34.85 0.10
CA PRO A 422 22.11 34.59 -1.31
C PRO A 422 22.19 33.08 -1.61
N GLY A 423 21.54 32.65 -2.69
CA GLY A 423 21.43 31.23 -3.06
C GLY A 423 22.59 30.73 -3.92
N GLU A 424 23.50 31.62 -4.33
CA GLU A 424 24.62 31.32 -5.20
C GLU A 424 25.88 30.87 -4.45
N THR A 425 26.62 29.98 -5.09
CA THR A 425 27.97 29.59 -4.70
C THR A 425 28.87 29.71 -5.92
N PHE A 426 29.90 30.54 -5.81
CA PHE A 426 30.90 30.70 -6.86
C PHE A 426 31.82 29.48 -6.93
N LYS A 427 32.05 28.98 -8.15
CA LYS A 427 32.89 27.83 -8.47
C LYS A 427 33.96 28.26 -9.48
N PRO A 428 35.21 28.46 -9.03
CA PRO A 428 36.29 28.98 -9.88
C PRO A 428 36.74 27.98 -10.96
N ASP A 429 36.37 26.70 -10.84
CA ASP A 429 36.78 25.58 -11.68
C ASP A 429 35.74 25.24 -12.77
N THR A 430 34.76 26.10 -13.03
CA THR A 430 33.63 25.86 -13.96
C THR A 430 32.74 24.67 -13.62
N SER A 431 32.86 24.09 -12.42
CA SER A 431 31.97 23.00 -11.93
C SER A 431 30.53 23.46 -11.64
N GLY A 432 30.22 24.74 -11.89
CA GLY A 432 28.88 25.30 -11.76
C GLY A 432 27.99 25.02 -12.98
N ASN A 433 26.71 25.36 -12.83
CA ASN A 433 25.67 25.13 -13.83
C ASN A 433 25.05 26.41 -14.40
N TYR A 434 25.37 27.56 -13.78
CA TYR A 434 24.84 28.87 -14.12
C TYR A 434 25.97 29.88 -14.34
N SER A 435 25.69 30.88 -15.17
CA SER A 435 26.51 32.08 -15.32
C SER A 435 25.69 33.30 -14.92
N LYS A 436 26.32 34.25 -14.20
CA LYS A 436 25.71 35.54 -13.85
C LYS A 436 25.80 36.47 -15.07
N ILE A 437 24.66 37.03 -15.47
CA ILE A 437 24.49 37.89 -16.64
C ILE A 437 23.94 39.24 -16.18
N ASP A 438 24.61 40.32 -16.54
CA ASP A 438 24.13 41.68 -16.27
C ASP A 438 23.19 42.14 -17.39
N THR A 439 22.13 42.85 -17.00
CA THR A 439 21.14 43.45 -17.91
C THR A 439 20.69 44.79 -17.36
N LEU A 440 19.94 45.55 -18.17
CA LEU A 440 19.27 46.77 -17.75
C LEU A 440 17.77 46.50 -17.68
N LEU A 441 17.17 46.77 -16.54
CA LEU A 441 15.74 46.65 -16.33
C LEU A 441 15.18 48.01 -15.91
N ASP A 442 14.26 48.56 -16.71
CA ASP A 442 13.75 49.93 -16.55
C ASP A 442 14.86 51.00 -16.37
N GLY A 443 16.00 50.80 -17.05
CA GLY A 443 17.16 51.69 -16.99
C GLY A 443 18.13 51.45 -15.82
N ASN A 444 17.82 50.54 -14.90
CA ASN A 444 18.69 50.19 -13.76
C ASN A 444 19.48 48.89 -14.01
N PRO A 445 20.75 48.80 -13.57
CA PRO A 445 21.53 47.57 -13.68
C PRO A 445 20.93 46.47 -12.81
N TYR A 446 20.77 45.27 -13.39
CA TYR A 446 20.24 44.09 -12.74
C TYR A 446 20.98 42.84 -13.21
N SER A 447 21.40 41.97 -12.30
CA SER A 447 22.06 40.70 -12.65
C SER A 447 21.12 39.52 -12.45
N TYR A 448 21.12 38.58 -13.39
CA TYR A 448 20.38 37.31 -13.29
C TYR A 448 21.29 36.12 -13.60
N PHE A 449 20.89 34.92 -13.16
CA PHE A 449 21.60 33.67 -13.40
C PHE A 449 21.00 32.93 -14.58
N LYS A 450 21.79 32.69 -15.63
CA LYS A 450 21.40 31.91 -16.80
C LYS A 450 21.98 30.51 -16.69
N TYR A 451 21.14 29.49 -16.84
CA TYR A 451 21.60 28.11 -16.93
C TYR A 451 22.41 27.91 -18.22
N VAL A 452 23.61 27.33 -18.09
CA VAL A 452 24.57 27.13 -19.20
C VAL A 452 24.93 25.66 -19.45
N GLY A 453 24.33 24.73 -18.70
CA GLY A 453 24.62 23.30 -18.76
C GLY A 453 25.39 22.82 -17.53
N SER A 454 25.42 21.51 -17.30
CA SER A 454 26.16 20.91 -16.17
C SER A 454 27.65 21.14 -16.34
N ASN A 455 28.36 21.56 -15.28
CA ASN A 455 29.82 21.82 -15.28
C ASN A 455 30.29 22.76 -16.41
N ASN A 456 29.46 23.74 -16.78
CA ASN A 456 29.75 24.72 -17.84
C ASN A 456 29.60 26.18 -17.35
N GLY A 457 29.38 26.38 -16.06
CA GLY A 457 29.13 27.68 -15.45
C GLY A 457 30.00 27.95 -14.23
N LEU A 458 30.05 29.21 -13.79
CA LEU A 458 30.83 29.64 -12.64
C LEU A 458 30.03 29.66 -11.33
N TYR A 459 28.73 29.36 -11.39
CA TYR A 459 27.85 29.40 -10.23
C TYR A 459 27.02 28.13 -10.10
N ILE A 460 26.93 27.62 -8.88
CA ILE A 460 25.84 26.74 -8.47
C ILE A 460 24.81 27.62 -7.77
N VAL A 461 23.58 27.63 -8.25
CA VAL A 461 22.54 28.52 -7.73
C VAL A 461 21.40 27.69 -7.18
N ARG A 462 21.09 27.92 -5.91
CA ARG A 462 19.92 27.37 -5.24
C ARG A 462 18.76 28.33 -5.38
N PHE A 463 17.65 27.83 -5.89
CA PHE A 463 16.41 28.57 -6.02
C PHE A 463 15.42 28.14 -4.95
N SER A 464 14.76 29.11 -4.32
CA SER A 464 13.65 28.87 -3.40
C SER A 464 12.34 29.34 -4.04
N TYR A 465 11.27 28.58 -3.80
CA TYR A 465 9.92 29.00 -4.16
C TYR A 465 9.50 30.15 -3.23
N VAL A 466 9.13 31.30 -3.80
CA VAL A 466 8.74 32.52 -3.06
C VAL A 466 7.26 32.86 -3.22
N GLY A 467 6.50 31.94 -3.83
CA GLY A 467 5.09 32.11 -4.12
C GLY A 467 4.82 32.56 -5.56
N PRO A 468 3.58 32.39 -6.06
CA PRO A 468 3.24 32.73 -7.43
C PRO A 468 3.47 34.22 -7.74
N ASN A 469 4.18 34.53 -8.83
CA ASN A 469 4.52 35.90 -9.25
C ASN A 469 5.32 36.73 -8.23
N ASN A 470 5.93 36.10 -7.21
CA ASN A 470 6.79 36.79 -6.24
C ASN A 470 8.28 36.67 -6.58
N GLY A 471 8.63 35.84 -7.57
CA GLY A 471 10.00 35.59 -7.99
C GLY A 471 10.26 35.99 -9.44
N ASP A 472 11.50 35.75 -9.87
CA ASP A 472 11.98 36.16 -11.19
C ASP A 472 12.19 34.96 -12.13
N TYR A 473 12.03 33.74 -11.61
CA TYR A 473 12.34 32.48 -12.29
C TYR A 473 11.17 31.51 -12.27
N VAL A 474 11.09 30.68 -13.31
CA VAL A 474 10.24 29.48 -13.36
C VAL A 474 11.13 28.24 -13.40
N ARG A 475 10.68 27.15 -12.76
CA ARG A 475 11.36 25.86 -12.84
C ARG A 475 11.09 25.24 -14.20
N ASP A 476 12.14 24.97 -14.96
CA ASP A 476 12.06 24.35 -16.29
C ASP A 476 12.13 22.81 -16.19
N ARG A 477 13.06 22.32 -15.36
CA ARG A 477 13.24 20.90 -14.97
C ARG A 477 13.91 20.82 -13.59
N LEU A 478 14.13 19.63 -13.04
CA LEU A 478 14.78 19.47 -11.73
C LEU A 478 16.16 20.15 -11.72
N GLY A 479 16.42 21.01 -10.73
CA GLY A 479 17.68 21.77 -10.61
C GLY A 479 17.89 22.89 -11.64
N VAL A 480 17.00 23.04 -12.63
CA VAL A 480 17.13 24.02 -13.71
C VAL A 480 16.00 25.04 -13.69
N TYR A 481 16.37 26.31 -13.53
CA TYR A 481 15.49 27.45 -13.41
C TYR A 481 15.79 28.45 -14.53
N ARG A 482 14.73 28.97 -15.13
CA ARG A 482 14.80 29.92 -16.23
C ARG A 482 14.27 31.26 -15.76
N TRP A 483 15.04 32.31 -15.97
CA TRP A 483 14.61 33.68 -15.73
C TRP A 483 13.50 34.08 -16.70
N VAL A 484 12.45 34.70 -16.19
CA VAL A 484 11.25 35.12 -16.95
C VAL A 484 10.90 36.61 -16.79
N GLY A 485 11.67 37.35 -15.98
CA GLY A 485 11.44 38.76 -15.67
C GLY A 485 11.05 39.00 -14.22
N LEU A 486 11.22 40.23 -13.73
CA LEU A 486 10.92 40.58 -12.34
C LEU A 486 9.46 40.28 -11.99
N LYS A 487 9.24 39.55 -10.89
CA LYS A 487 7.90 39.20 -10.37
C LYS A 487 6.99 38.53 -11.42
N LYS A 488 7.59 37.87 -12.42
CA LYS A 488 6.89 37.08 -13.44
C LYS A 488 7.08 35.57 -13.26
N GLY A 489 7.84 35.17 -12.26
CA GLY A 489 8.08 33.78 -11.89
C GLY A 489 7.70 33.49 -10.45
N ASP A 490 7.96 32.26 -10.04
CA ASP A 490 7.60 31.76 -8.71
C ASP A 490 8.81 31.48 -7.82
N TYR A 491 10.02 31.60 -8.37
CA TYR A 491 11.27 31.25 -7.70
C TYR A 491 12.25 32.43 -7.71
N ALA A 492 13.04 32.52 -6.64
CA ALA A 492 14.13 33.49 -6.50
C ALA A 492 15.46 32.76 -6.21
N PRO A 493 16.61 33.30 -6.65
CA PRO A 493 17.94 32.72 -6.45
C PRO A 493 18.45 32.95 -5.01
N VAL A 494 17.63 32.61 -4.03
CA VAL A 494 17.91 32.78 -2.60
C VAL A 494 17.73 31.47 -1.86
N ARG A 495 18.37 31.34 -0.70
CA ARG A 495 18.11 30.27 0.26
C ARG A 495 17.29 30.84 1.42
N LEU A 496 16.00 30.46 1.49
CA LEU A 496 15.11 30.88 2.58
C LEU A 496 15.49 30.19 3.90
N LEU A 497 15.81 31.00 4.91
CA LEU A 497 16.04 30.57 6.28
C LEU A 497 14.69 30.29 6.97
N PRO A 498 14.51 29.13 7.63
CA PRO A 498 13.30 28.85 8.38
C PRO A 498 13.15 29.76 9.60
N LEU A 499 11.98 30.36 9.76
CA LEU A 499 11.59 30.96 11.04
C LEU A 499 11.20 29.85 12.03
N PRO A 500 11.78 29.80 13.24
CA PRO A 500 11.41 28.83 14.26
C PRO A 500 10.08 29.23 14.91
N VAL A 501 9.11 28.30 14.95
CA VAL A 501 7.74 28.55 15.44
C VAL A 501 7.53 27.98 16.84
N ASP A 502 6.77 28.65 17.71
CA ASP A 502 6.26 28.12 18.99
C ASP A 502 4.72 28.21 19.02
N HIS A 503 4.06 27.04 19.10
CA HIS A 503 2.60 26.95 19.13
C HIS A 503 2.12 26.27 20.40
N GLN A 504 1.30 26.99 21.18
CA GLN A 504 0.75 26.54 22.45
C GLN A 504 -0.77 26.63 22.42
N THR A 505 -1.45 25.64 23.00
CA THR A 505 -2.89 25.65 23.22
C THR A 505 -3.22 25.13 24.62
N ALA A 506 -4.18 25.79 25.27
CA ALA A 506 -4.81 25.34 26.49
C ALA A 506 -6.32 25.23 26.23
N ASP A 507 -6.95 24.19 26.74
CA ASP A 507 -8.36 23.88 26.50
C ASP A 507 -8.98 23.34 27.79
N MET A 508 -10.21 23.78 28.08
CA MET A 508 -10.99 23.36 29.21
C MET A 508 -12.42 23.08 28.76
N GLN A 509 -12.89 21.87 28.98
CA GLN A 509 -14.23 21.41 28.63
C GLN A 509 -14.97 20.92 29.88
N LEU A 510 -16.20 21.39 30.03
CA LEU A 510 -17.17 20.96 31.04
C LEU A 510 -18.36 20.29 30.35
N GLU A 511 -18.66 19.06 30.73
CA GLU A 511 -19.83 18.31 30.24
C GLU A 511 -20.74 18.00 31.43
N TRP A 512 -21.98 18.47 31.40
CA TRP A 512 -23.00 18.21 32.41
C TRP A 512 -24.17 17.44 31.79
N SER A 513 -24.44 16.25 32.30
CA SER A 513 -25.44 15.30 31.83
C SER A 513 -26.31 14.81 33.00
N PRO A 514 -27.21 15.66 33.56
CA PRO A 514 -28.05 15.31 34.72
C PRO A 514 -29.12 14.25 34.42
N SER A 515 -29.32 13.90 33.15
CA SER A 515 -30.19 12.79 32.74
C SER A 515 -29.70 12.19 31.42
N GLN A 516 -30.25 11.04 31.02
CA GLN A 516 -29.93 10.44 29.71
C GLN A 516 -30.44 11.27 28.50
N ARG A 517 -31.33 12.24 28.73
CA ARG A 517 -31.97 13.04 27.67
C ARG A 517 -31.33 14.40 27.47
N PHE A 518 -30.77 15.00 28.51
CA PHE A 518 -30.22 16.35 28.47
C PHE A 518 -28.72 16.34 28.72
N LYS A 519 -27.99 17.05 27.87
CA LYS A 519 -26.54 17.21 27.94
C LYS A 519 -26.17 18.66 27.61
N LEU A 520 -25.39 19.30 28.47
CA LEU A 520 -24.80 20.60 28.25
C LEU A 520 -23.28 20.46 28.19
N GLN A 521 -22.64 21.04 27.17
CA GLN A 521 -21.20 21.07 27.03
C GLN A 521 -20.74 22.51 26.87
N ALA A 522 -19.77 22.94 27.66
CA ALA A 522 -19.09 24.22 27.54
C ALA A 522 -17.60 23.98 27.36
N GLU A 523 -16.98 24.65 26.39
CA GLU A 523 -15.56 24.52 26.07
C GLU A 523 -14.94 25.91 25.93
N TYR A 524 -13.81 26.14 26.57
CA TYR A 524 -13.01 27.36 26.47
C TYR A 524 -11.58 26.98 26.11
N ALA A 525 -11.03 27.64 25.09
CA ALA A 525 -9.66 27.42 24.64
C ALA A 525 -8.90 28.74 24.47
N ARG A 526 -7.59 28.68 24.67
CA ARG A 526 -6.66 29.78 24.44
C ARG A 526 -5.46 29.27 23.66
N SER A 527 -5.04 30.00 22.64
CA SER A 527 -3.84 29.68 21.86
C SER A 527 -2.82 30.79 21.95
N ARG A 528 -1.54 30.43 21.84
CA ARG A 528 -0.43 31.34 21.53
C ARG A 528 0.36 30.76 20.36
N LEU A 529 0.45 31.47 19.24
CA LEU A 529 1.27 31.11 18.09
C LEU A 529 2.27 32.23 17.85
N ASP A 530 3.53 31.97 18.11
CA ASP A 530 4.67 32.82 17.77
C ASP A 530 5.31 32.27 16.49
N LYS A 531 5.29 33.05 15.41
CA LYS A 531 5.80 32.60 14.10
C LYS A 531 7.32 32.71 14.00
N ASN A 532 7.97 33.41 14.93
CA ASN A 532 9.41 33.54 15.01
C ASN A 532 9.87 33.73 16.46
N ARG A 533 10.09 32.61 17.17
CA ARG A 533 10.53 32.61 18.57
C ARG A 533 11.91 33.25 18.84
N LEU A 534 12.63 33.67 17.81
CA LEU A 534 13.91 34.39 17.94
C LEU A 534 13.73 35.91 17.83
N SER A 535 12.60 36.42 17.35
CA SER A 535 12.32 37.84 17.22
C SER A 535 11.28 38.30 18.26
N GLY A 536 11.46 39.50 18.80
CA GLY A 536 10.39 40.19 19.55
C GLY A 536 9.58 41.16 18.69
N LEU A 537 9.91 41.27 17.40
CA LEU A 537 9.15 42.08 16.45
C LEU A 537 7.86 41.34 16.10
N ASN A 538 6.74 42.07 16.07
CA ASN A 538 5.41 41.54 15.71
C ASN A 538 4.76 40.56 16.71
N ASP A 539 5.14 40.57 18.00
CA ASP A 539 4.59 39.64 19.00
C ASP A 539 3.21 40.00 19.61
N VAL A 540 2.68 41.19 19.28
CA VAL A 540 1.46 41.74 19.92
C VAL A 540 0.20 40.94 19.56
N ASP A 541 0.18 40.21 18.44
CA ASP A 541 -0.95 39.44 17.92
C ASP A 541 -0.82 37.91 18.07
N ASN A 542 0.09 37.45 18.94
CA ASN A 542 0.37 36.01 19.09
C ASN A 542 -0.69 35.20 19.85
N SER A 543 -1.58 35.82 20.64
CA SER A 543 -2.53 35.10 21.52
C SER A 543 -4.00 35.35 21.19
N GLY A 544 -4.83 34.30 21.23
CA GLY A 544 -6.28 34.42 21.02
C GLY A 544 -7.10 33.42 21.84
N ASN A 545 -8.42 33.64 21.90
CA ASN A 545 -9.37 32.85 22.69
C ASN A 545 -10.47 32.23 21.83
N ALA A 546 -11.06 31.14 22.30
CA ALA A 546 -12.23 30.51 21.69
C ALA A 546 -13.16 29.95 22.77
N PHE A 547 -14.46 29.92 22.47
CA PHE A 547 -15.51 29.43 23.35
C PHE A 547 -16.57 28.66 22.55
N MET A 548 -17.08 27.57 23.08
CA MET A 548 -18.19 26.82 22.50
C MET A 548 -19.15 26.36 23.60
N LEU A 549 -20.45 26.50 23.35
CA LEU A 549 -21.52 26.01 24.19
C LEU A 549 -22.47 25.17 23.34
N THR A 550 -22.67 23.91 23.71
CA THR A 550 -23.58 22.97 23.04
C THR A 550 -24.60 22.46 24.05
N GLY A 551 -25.89 22.67 23.78
CA GLY A 551 -27.00 22.08 24.51
C GLY A 551 -27.71 21.04 23.66
N THR A 552 -27.77 19.79 24.13
CA THR A 552 -28.40 18.65 23.44
C THR A 552 -29.56 18.12 24.27
N LEU A 553 -30.72 17.96 23.63
CA LEU A 553 -31.90 17.29 24.15
C LEU A 553 -32.28 16.14 23.21
N LYS A 554 -32.31 14.90 23.72
CA LYS A 554 -32.62 13.69 22.95
C LYS A 554 -33.92 13.03 23.37
N GLU A 555 -34.66 12.54 22.38
CA GLU A 555 -35.89 11.76 22.53
C GLU A 555 -36.94 12.38 23.48
N GLN A 556 -37.07 13.70 23.47
CA GLN A 556 -38.11 14.37 24.25
C GLN A 556 -39.49 13.99 23.70
N SER A 557 -40.29 13.30 24.52
CA SER A 557 -41.66 12.93 24.15
C SER A 557 -42.57 14.15 24.21
N LEU A 558 -43.28 14.43 23.13
CA LEU A 558 -44.27 15.52 23.05
C LEU A 558 -45.67 14.90 23.21
N ARG A 559 -46.44 15.37 24.19
CA ARG A 559 -47.82 14.92 24.42
C ARG A 559 -48.73 16.11 24.60
N LEU A 560 -49.95 16.01 24.06
CA LEU A 560 -51.03 16.98 24.28
C LEU A 560 -52.25 16.21 24.79
N GLY A 561 -52.50 16.27 26.12
CA GLY A 561 -53.48 15.40 26.77
C GLY A 561 -53.11 13.93 26.62
N ALA A 562 -54.01 13.13 26.04
CA ALA A 562 -53.78 11.71 25.74
C ALA A 562 -53.11 11.45 24.38
N ALA A 563 -52.98 12.48 23.52
CA ALA A 563 -52.39 12.34 22.20
C ALA A 563 -50.85 12.34 22.27
N ASP A 564 -50.23 11.31 21.72
CA ASP A 564 -48.78 11.24 21.49
C ASP A 564 -48.46 12.02 20.21
N LEU A 565 -47.68 13.09 20.36
CA LEU A 565 -47.21 13.92 19.25
C LEU A 565 -45.82 13.47 18.76
N GLY A 566 -45.27 12.38 19.30
CA GLY A 566 -44.01 11.80 18.87
C GLY A 566 -42.80 12.34 19.64
N LYS A 567 -41.62 12.26 19.01
CA LYS A 567 -40.33 12.56 19.64
C LYS A 567 -39.60 13.73 18.99
N LEU A 568 -38.97 14.57 19.80
CA LEU A 568 -38.12 15.68 19.39
C LEU A 568 -36.69 15.49 19.89
N ASP A 569 -35.73 15.61 18.96
CA ASP A 569 -34.32 15.87 19.27
C ASP A 569 -34.02 17.34 18.95
N PHE A 570 -33.24 18.02 19.80
CA PHE A 570 -32.87 19.42 19.61
C PHE A 570 -31.43 19.65 20.06
N ASP A 571 -30.65 20.35 19.24
CA ASP A 571 -29.28 20.76 19.54
C ASP A 571 -29.11 22.26 19.30
N LEU A 572 -28.48 22.96 20.24
CA LEU A 572 -28.14 24.38 20.14
C LEU A 572 -26.64 24.55 20.32
N ASP A 573 -25.95 25.08 19.31
CA ASP A 573 -24.51 25.34 19.32
C ASP A 573 -24.26 26.84 19.23
N ALA A 574 -23.56 27.42 20.21
CA ALA A 574 -23.04 28.77 20.17
C ALA A 574 -21.51 28.73 20.22
N LYS A 575 -20.83 29.35 19.27
CA LYS A 575 -19.37 29.30 19.16
C LYS A 575 -18.81 30.70 18.92
N TYR A 576 -17.74 31.02 19.61
CA TYR A 576 -16.95 32.24 19.43
C TYR A 576 -15.48 31.86 19.25
N VAL A 577 -14.81 32.47 18.29
CA VAL A 577 -13.39 32.33 18.01
C VAL A 577 -12.85 33.72 17.75
N ASP A 578 -11.82 34.10 18.48
CA ASP A 578 -11.12 35.38 18.32
C ASP A 578 -10.21 35.38 17.08
N LYS A 579 -9.88 36.56 16.56
CA LYS A 579 -9.07 36.75 15.35
C LYS A 579 -7.64 36.19 15.47
N GLN A 580 -7.10 36.13 16.68
CA GLN A 580 -5.76 35.63 16.96
C GLN A 580 -5.75 34.14 17.37
N PHE A 581 -6.91 33.51 17.51
CA PHE A 581 -6.96 32.10 17.90
C PHE A 581 -6.50 31.21 16.72
N GLN A 582 -5.53 30.34 16.99
CA GLN A 582 -4.95 29.39 16.05
C GLN A 582 -4.88 28.01 16.68
N SER A 583 -5.57 27.04 16.09
CA SER A 583 -5.58 25.66 16.55
C SER A 583 -4.44 24.84 15.94
N VAL A 584 -3.98 23.83 16.67
CA VAL A 584 -2.89 22.93 16.27
C VAL A 584 -3.30 22.00 15.11
N ASP A 585 -4.59 21.65 15.04
CA ASP A 585 -5.19 20.84 13.96
C ASP A 585 -6.47 21.51 13.44
N ARG A 586 -7.20 20.85 12.54
CA ARG A 586 -8.48 21.28 11.99
C ARG A 586 -9.56 21.45 13.06
N ILE A 587 -10.09 22.66 13.19
CA ILE A 587 -11.30 22.98 14.00
C ILE A 587 -12.55 23.26 13.17
N VAL A 588 -12.43 23.26 11.83
CA VAL A 588 -13.57 23.46 10.92
C VAL A 588 -13.89 22.17 10.18
N GLN A 589 -15.16 21.88 10.02
CA GLN A 589 -15.60 20.73 9.23
C GLN A 589 -15.12 20.81 7.77
N PRO A 590 -14.96 19.69 7.07
CA PRO A 590 -14.80 19.68 5.62
C PRO A 590 -15.92 20.46 4.91
N ASP A 591 -15.59 21.09 3.78
CA ASP A 591 -16.47 21.93 2.97
C ASP A 591 -17.02 23.17 3.72
N TYR A 592 -16.30 23.67 4.74
CA TYR A 592 -16.73 24.78 5.62
C TYR A 592 -17.11 26.06 4.86
N GLN A 593 -16.32 26.44 3.85
CA GLN A 593 -16.61 27.62 3.03
C GLN A 593 -17.96 27.49 2.34
N ARG A 594 -18.28 26.30 1.82
CA ARG A 594 -19.55 26.01 1.16
C ARG A 594 -20.70 25.89 2.15
N TYR A 595 -20.45 25.37 3.34
CA TYR A 595 -21.43 25.25 4.42
C TYR A 595 -22.00 26.63 4.82
N TRP A 596 -21.15 27.66 4.89
CA TRP A 596 -21.54 29.02 5.25
C TRP A 596 -21.64 30.00 4.07
N ASN A 597 -21.54 29.51 2.83
CA ASN A 597 -21.57 30.33 1.61
C ASN A 597 -20.54 31.48 1.60
N LEU A 598 -19.30 31.17 1.97
CA LEU A 598 -18.21 32.13 2.09
C LEU A 598 -17.56 32.39 0.73
N LEU A 599 -17.24 33.65 0.41
CA LEU A 599 -16.53 34.01 -0.83
C LEU A 599 -15.01 33.81 -0.64
N PRO A 600 -14.33 33.04 -1.51
CA PRO A 600 -12.88 32.90 -1.45
C PRO A 600 -12.16 34.23 -1.66
N GLY A 601 -10.98 34.39 -1.06
CA GLY A 601 -10.17 35.63 -1.16
C GLY A 601 -10.55 36.73 -0.16
N PHE A 602 -11.71 36.64 0.49
CA PHE A 602 -12.16 37.60 1.50
C PHE A 602 -12.10 37.05 2.94
N GLN A 603 -11.46 35.89 3.13
CA GLN A 603 -11.40 35.17 4.41
C GLN A 603 -9.97 35.13 4.94
N THR A 604 -9.50 36.24 5.51
CA THR A 604 -8.18 36.31 6.16
C THR A 604 -8.25 36.18 7.68
N SER A 605 -9.44 36.27 8.28
CA SER A 605 -9.63 36.27 9.73
C SER A 605 -10.20 34.94 10.24
N THR A 606 -9.60 34.42 11.31
CA THR A 606 -10.15 33.28 12.06
C THR A 606 -11.34 33.67 12.91
N GLU A 607 -11.56 34.97 13.15
CA GLU A 607 -12.67 35.49 13.96
C GLU A 607 -14.00 34.91 13.49
N GLU A 608 -14.77 34.35 14.42
CA GLU A 608 -16.07 33.73 14.16
C GLU A 608 -16.96 33.87 15.39
N LEU A 609 -18.18 34.34 15.19
CA LEU A 609 -19.30 34.17 16.10
C LEU A 609 -20.37 33.39 15.34
N SER A 610 -20.70 32.17 15.76
CA SER A 610 -21.75 31.38 15.15
C SER A 610 -22.75 30.83 16.16
N LEU A 611 -24.01 30.79 15.74
CA LEU A 611 -25.13 30.20 16.47
C LEU A 611 -25.85 29.25 15.52
N GLN A 612 -26.10 28.01 15.95
CA GLN A 612 -26.81 27.01 15.16
C GLN A 612 -27.85 26.31 16.03
N ALA A 613 -29.07 26.19 15.52
CA ALA A 613 -30.13 25.41 16.13
C ALA A 613 -30.52 24.27 15.18
N ASN A 614 -30.40 23.04 15.63
CA ASN A 614 -30.79 21.83 14.91
C ASN A 614 -31.99 21.20 15.60
N GLY A 615 -32.98 20.76 14.84
CA GLY A 615 -34.13 20.03 15.37
C GLY A 615 -34.47 18.83 14.50
N VAL A 616 -34.80 17.70 15.13
CA VAL A 616 -35.33 16.51 14.45
C VAL A 616 -36.63 16.09 15.13
N TYR A 617 -37.73 16.25 14.42
CA TYR A 617 -39.06 15.90 14.88
C TYR A 617 -39.56 14.64 14.16
N ARG A 618 -39.98 13.64 14.94
CA ARG A 618 -40.54 12.38 14.48
C ARG A 618 -41.97 12.24 15.03
N PRO A 619 -42.97 12.83 14.34
CA PRO A 619 -44.37 12.71 14.77
C PRO A 619 -44.86 11.27 14.73
N VAL A 620 -44.37 10.49 13.76
CA VAL A 620 -44.59 9.05 13.62
C VAL A 620 -43.29 8.38 13.18
N PRO A 621 -43.09 7.07 13.42
CA PRO A 621 -41.85 6.37 13.07
C PRO A 621 -41.46 6.47 11.58
N GLN A 622 -42.43 6.63 10.68
CA GLN A 622 -42.25 6.71 9.24
C GLN A 622 -41.83 8.10 8.74
N LEU A 623 -42.06 9.17 9.51
CA LEU A 623 -41.83 10.56 9.08
C LEU A 623 -40.80 11.22 9.99
N LYS A 624 -39.77 11.80 9.37
CA LYS A 624 -38.73 12.58 10.03
C LYS A 624 -38.64 13.95 9.37
N LEU A 625 -38.88 14.97 10.17
CA LEU A 625 -38.70 16.37 9.80
C LEU A 625 -37.46 16.88 10.51
N ALA A 626 -36.47 17.37 9.77
CA ALA A 626 -35.27 17.96 10.34
C ALA A 626 -35.09 19.40 9.86
N GLY A 627 -34.60 20.26 10.73
CA GLY A 627 -34.33 21.66 10.44
C GLY A 627 -32.98 22.09 11.01
N ASN A 628 -32.31 23.01 10.32
CA ASN A 628 -31.16 23.75 10.84
C ASN A 628 -31.34 25.24 10.55
N LEU A 629 -31.17 26.06 11.58
CA LEU A 629 -31.06 27.51 11.47
C LEU A 629 -29.67 27.91 11.94
N GLY A 630 -28.93 28.66 11.13
CA GLY A 630 -27.56 29.06 11.41
C GLY A 630 -27.35 30.55 11.19
N HIS A 631 -26.61 31.17 12.10
CA HIS A 631 -26.06 32.51 11.93
C HIS A 631 -24.55 32.44 12.12
N LEU A 632 -23.80 33.11 11.24
CA LEU A 632 -22.36 33.27 11.33
C LEU A 632 -22.02 34.74 11.10
N GLN A 633 -21.15 35.27 11.95
CA GLN A 633 -20.51 36.57 11.78
C GLN A 633 -19.00 36.39 11.87
N LYS A 634 -18.27 36.96 10.91
CA LYS A 634 -16.82 37.14 10.89
C LYS A 634 -16.53 38.64 10.76
N THR A 635 -15.26 39.06 10.84
CA THR A 635 -14.82 40.47 10.85
C THR A 635 -15.56 41.38 9.87
N ASP A 636 -15.66 40.99 8.59
CA ASP A 636 -16.34 41.76 7.52
C ASP A 636 -17.39 40.93 6.75
N LEU A 637 -17.90 39.85 7.35
CA LEU A 637 -18.83 38.95 6.68
C LEU A 637 -19.93 38.49 7.64
N LYS A 638 -21.18 38.52 7.17
CA LYS A 638 -22.31 37.88 7.86
C LYS A 638 -22.91 36.80 6.97
N SER A 639 -23.33 35.70 7.55
CA SER A 639 -24.01 34.61 6.86
C SER A 639 -25.19 34.10 7.68
N GLN A 640 -26.29 33.80 7.01
CA GLN A 640 -27.50 33.21 7.57
C GLN A 640 -27.85 31.99 6.74
N ARG A 641 -28.17 30.90 7.44
CA ARG A 641 -28.45 29.60 6.86
C ARG A 641 -29.77 29.08 7.38
N MET A 642 -30.57 28.51 6.49
CA MET A 642 -31.77 27.76 6.82
C MET A 642 -31.78 26.48 5.98
N LEU A 643 -31.94 25.34 6.64
CA LEU A 643 -32.09 24.04 6.00
C LEU A 643 -33.37 23.37 6.54
N GLY A 644 -34.16 22.80 5.64
CA GLY A 644 -35.27 21.91 5.95
C GLY A 644 -35.09 20.58 5.24
N LEU A 645 -35.34 19.48 5.94
CA LEU A 645 -35.30 18.12 5.42
C LEU A 645 -36.56 17.38 5.84
N LEU A 646 -37.20 16.72 4.88
CA LEU A 646 -38.31 15.81 5.08
C LEU A 646 -37.88 14.45 4.57
N GLU A 647 -37.95 13.44 5.44
CA GLU A 647 -37.69 12.04 5.11
C GLU A 647 -38.92 11.23 5.50
N TYR A 648 -39.49 10.52 4.53
CA TYR A 648 -40.64 9.65 4.76
C TYR A 648 -40.31 8.25 4.23
N THR A 649 -40.44 7.23 5.07
CA THR A 649 -40.19 5.82 4.71
C THR A 649 -41.32 4.93 5.19
N ARG A 650 -41.98 4.22 4.27
CA ARG A 650 -43.04 3.25 4.55
C ARG A 650 -42.56 1.85 4.24
N ASP A 651 -42.43 1.00 5.26
CA ASP A 651 -42.17 -0.44 5.20
C ASP A 651 -41.07 -0.89 4.22
N SER A 652 -40.06 -0.03 3.97
CA SER A 652 -39.00 -0.21 2.94
C SER A 652 -39.46 -0.24 1.47
N ASP A 653 -40.77 -0.06 1.24
CA ASP A 653 -41.45 -0.07 -0.05
C ASP A 653 -41.44 1.29 -0.75
N PHE A 654 -41.58 2.38 0.00
CA PHE A 654 -41.47 3.73 -0.53
C PHE A 654 -40.65 4.56 0.42
N SER A 655 -39.66 5.27 -0.12
CA SER A 655 -38.98 6.31 0.63
C SER A 655 -38.80 7.56 -0.22
N THR A 656 -38.97 8.71 0.40
CA THR A 656 -38.68 9.99 -0.23
C THR A 656 -37.96 10.90 0.73
N LEU A 657 -36.98 11.63 0.19
CA LEU A 657 -36.18 12.61 0.89
C LEU A 657 -36.23 13.91 0.11
N TRP A 658 -36.68 14.97 0.76
CA TRP A 658 -36.71 16.34 0.24
C TRP A 658 -35.84 17.20 1.12
N ARG A 659 -34.95 17.98 0.51
CA ARG A 659 -34.08 18.92 1.21
C ARG A 659 -34.10 20.25 0.50
N TYR A 660 -34.35 21.31 1.27
CA TYR A 660 -34.21 22.69 0.85
C TYR A 660 -33.20 23.39 1.75
N GLU A 661 -32.31 24.16 1.15
CA GLU A 661 -31.31 24.95 1.87
C GLU A 661 -31.21 26.34 1.26
N TYR A 662 -31.23 27.36 2.10
CA TYR A 662 -30.94 28.75 1.74
C TYR A 662 -29.77 29.25 2.59
N ILE A 663 -28.80 29.90 1.94
CA ILE A 663 -27.64 30.50 2.59
C ILE A 663 -27.39 31.88 1.99
N GLY A 664 -27.68 32.92 2.77
CA GLY A 664 -27.43 34.32 2.41
C GLY A 664 -26.20 34.83 3.14
N SER A 665 -25.23 35.39 2.42
CA SER A 665 -24.06 36.05 3.00
C SER A 665 -23.87 37.46 2.46
N THR A 666 -23.33 38.35 3.28
CA THR A 666 -23.09 39.75 2.94
C THR A 666 -21.71 40.17 3.39
N LEU A 667 -21.03 40.97 2.56
CA LEU A 667 -19.78 41.67 2.90
C LEU A 667 -20.05 43.18 2.83
N PRO A 668 -20.45 43.80 3.95
CA PRO A 668 -20.97 45.17 3.95
C PRO A 668 -19.97 46.20 3.41
N ARG A 669 -18.68 46.09 3.77
CA ARG A 669 -17.64 47.05 3.35
C ARG A 669 -17.39 47.04 1.84
N GLN A 670 -17.64 45.94 1.16
CA GLN A 670 -17.43 45.80 -0.29
C GLN A 670 -18.74 45.91 -1.08
N GLY A 671 -19.88 46.08 -0.40
CA GLY A 671 -21.20 46.10 -1.04
C GLY A 671 -21.57 44.78 -1.74
N VAL A 672 -21.02 43.65 -1.28
CA VAL A 672 -21.24 42.33 -1.91
C VAL A 672 -22.33 41.56 -1.17
N THR A 673 -23.29 41.00 -1.91
CA THR A 673 -24.28 40.06 -1.36
C THR A 673 -24.28 38.76 -2.15
N ASN A 674 -24.36 37.63 -1.45
CA ASN A 674 -24.24 36.30 -2.04
C ASN A 674 -25.36 35.40 -1.51
N ASN A 675 -26.30 35.07 -2.39
CA ASN A 675 -27.48 34.26 -2.09
C ASN A 675 -27.35 32.89 -2.75
N TRP A 676 -27.47 31.82 -1.98
CA TRP A 676 -27.39 30.44 -2.48
C TRP A 676 -28.60 29.64 -2.05
N GLN A 677 -29.33 29.09 -3.01
CA GLN A 677 -30.41 28.14 -2.78
C GLN A 677 -30.02 26.76 -3.30
N ARG A 678 -30.36 25.72 -2.55
CA ARG A 678 -30.11 24.34 -2.93
C ARG A 678 -31.36 23.49 -2.70
N TYR A 679 -31.67 22.65 -3.66
CA TYR A 679 -32.79 21.74 -3.64
C TYR A 679 -32.28 20.34 -3.94
N HIS A 680 -32.72 19.36 -3.16
CA HIS A 680 -32.47 17.96 -3.42
C HIS A 680 -33.75 17.16 -3.17
N ALA A 681 -34.11 16.30 -4.12
CA ALA A 681 -35.21 15.37 -4.00
C ALA A 681 -34.76 13.98 -4.45
N ASP A 682 -35.01 12.97 -3.62
CA ASP A 682 -34.89 11.54 -3.95
C ASP A 682 -36.24 10.89 -3.63
N ALA A 683 -36.82 10.19 -4.59
CA ALA A 683 -38.04 9.44 -4.38
C ALA A 683 -37.87 8.05 -5.00
N GLU A 684 -37.89 7.00 -4.17
CA GLU A 684 -37.77 5.62 -4.59
C GLU A 684 -38.98 4.79 -4.20
N LYS A 685 -39.39 3.88 -5.09
CA LYS A 685 -40.51 2.97 -4.86
C LYS A 685 -40.12 1.55 -5.27
N ALA A 686 -40.29 0.60 -4.37
CA ALA A 686 -40.22 -0.82 -4.67
C ALA A 686 -41.40 -1.20 -5.57
N VAL A 687 -41.08 -1.72 -6.76
CA VAL A 687 -42.04 -2.30 -7.69
C VAL A 687 -41.50 -3.67 -8.09
N TRP A 688 -42.14 -4.72 -7.57
CA TRP A 688 -41.68 -6.11 -7.74
C TRP A 688 -40.24 -6.32 -7.23
N LYS A 689 -39.28 -6.64 -8.10
CA LYS A 689 -37.87 -6.86 -7.75
C LYS A 689 -36.99 -5.64 -8.04
N PHE A 690 -37.58 -4.52 -8.44
CA PHE A 690 -36.88 -3.30 -8.81
C PHE A 690 -37.25 -2.14 -7.90
N LYS A 691 -36.30 -1.23 -7.68
CA LYS A 691 -36.45 0.05 -6.99
C LYS A 691 -36.11 1.18 -7.96
N PRO A 692 -37.03 1.58 -8.85
CA PRO A 692 -36.92 2.85 -9.55
C PRO A 692 -36.87 4.00 -8.54
N ALA A 693 -36.03 4.98 -8.84
CA ALA A 693 -35.89 6.22 -8.10
C ALA A 693 -35.71 7.40 -9.05
N LEU A 694 -36.33 8.53 -8.71
CA LEU A 694 -36.14 9.81 -9.36
C LEU A 694 -35.30 10.69 -8.46
N LEU A 695 -34.28 11.31 -9.04
CA LEU A 695 -33.32 12.17 -8.37
C LEU A 695 -33.39 13.55 -9.01
N PHE A 696 -33.40 14.59 -8.19
CA PHE A 696 -33.30 15.97 -8.66
C PHE A 696 -32.41 16.75 -7.71
N ASP A 697 -31.37 17.36 -8.24
CA ASP A 697 -30.50 18.29 -7.54
C ASP A 697 -30.50 19.62 -8.29
N SER A 698 -30.60 20.73 -7.57
CA SER A 698 -30.46 22.05 -8.17
C SER A 698 -29.80 23.01 -7.20
N GLU A 699 -28.90 23.82 -7.72
CA GLU A 699 -28.30 24.92 -6.98
C GLU A 699 -28.40 26.20 -7.78
N TRP A 700 -28.66 27.29 -7.08
CA TRP A 700 -28.70 28.61 -7.65
C TRP A 700 -27.98 29.58 -6.73
N ARG A 701 -26.82 30.05 -7.18
CA ARG A 701 -25.97 31.00 -6.47
C ARG A 701 -25.91 32.32 -7.23
N LYS A 702 -26.16 33.43 -6.55
CA LYS A 702 -26.07 34.80 -7.10
C LYS A 702 -25.19 35.64 -6.20
N VAL A 703 -24.14 36.20 -6.78
CA VAL A 703 -23.19 37.11 -6.11
C VAL A 703 -23.31 38.48 -6.74
N TYR A 704 -24.03 39.37 -6.06
CA TYR A 704 -24.19 40.76 -6.47
C TYR A 704 -23.00 41.57 -5.99
N GLN A 705 -22.34 42.27 -6.91
CA GLN A 705 -21.31 43.26 -6.63
C GLN A 705 -21.71 44.60 -7.28
N PRO A 706 -21.14 45.75 -6.86
CA PRO A 706 -21.50 47.05 -7.43
C PRO A 706 -21.37 47.14 -8.95
N ALA A 707 -20.39 46.45 -9.55
CA ALA A 707 -20.08 46.54 -10.98
C ALA A 707 -20.72 45.43 -11.84
N TYR A 708 -21.02 44.26 -11.27
CA TYR A 708 -21.53 43.11 -12.04
C TYR A 708 -22.25 42.09 -11.15
N LEU A 709 -23.02 41.20 -11.78
CA LEU A 709 -23.62 40.03 -11.15
C LEU A 709 -22.85 38.78 -11.60
N SER A 710 -22.39 37.97 -10.65
CA SER A 710 -21.74 36.68 -10.93
C SER A 710 -22.46 35.54 -10.20
N GLY A 711 -22.04 34.30 -10.46
CA GLY A 711 -22.59 33.10 -9.84
C GLY A 711 -22.98 32.05 -10.87
N PHE A 712 -23.65 31.01 -10.42
CA PHE A 712 -24.01 29.87 -11.26
C PHE A 712 -25.39 29.32 -10.90
N LYS A 713 -25.93 28.52 -11.81
CA LYS A 713 -27.14 27.75 -11.61
C LYS A 713 -26.99 26.41 -12.29
N PHE A 714 -27.40 25.33 -11.64
CA PHE A 714 -27.50 24.05 -12.32
C PHE A 714 -28.79 23.32 -11.98
N TYR A 715 -29.15 22.43 -12.90
CA TYR A 715 -30.18 21.41 -12.71
C TYR A 715 -29.58 20.07 -13.05
N ASP A 716 -29.65 19.11 -12.12
CA ASP A 716 -29.21 17.74 -12.30
C ASP A 716 -30.41 16.81 -12.12
N TYR A 717 -30.83 16.20 -13.21
CA TYR A 717 -31.94 15.26 -13.28
C TYR A 717 -31.37 13.84 -13.34
N GLY A 718 -31.80 12.99 -12.43
CA GLY A 718 -31.34 11.61 -12.36
C GLY A 718 -32.48 10.60 -12.31
N MET A 719 -32.21 9.44 -12.90
CA MET A 719 -33.02 8.24 -12.74
C MET A 719 -32.11 7.12 -12.26
N ARG A 720 -32.55 6.37 -11.25
CA ARG A 720 -31.84 5.20 -10.74
C ARG A 720 -32.80 4.00 -10.75
N LEU A 721 -32.32 2.86 -11.19
CA LEU A 721 -33.05 1.59 -11.15
C LEU A 721 -32.21 0.59 -10.37
N GLY A 722 -32.59 0.33 -9.12
CA GLY A 722 -31.95 -0.68 -8.27
C GLY A 722 -32.66 -2.04 -8.35
N LEU A 723 -31.94 -3.13 -8.04
CA LEU A 723 -32.52 -4.46 -7.79
C LEU A 723 -32.61 -4.72 -6.29
N ILE A 724 -33.81 -5.06 -5.80
CA ILE A 724 -34.10 -5.18 -4.37
C ILE A 724 -33.55 -6.48 -3.80
N HIS A 725 -33.77 -7.61 -4.48
CA HIS A 725 -33.29 -8.92 -4.05
C HIS A 725 -33.46 -9.97 -5.16
N TRP A 726 -32.38 -10.29 -5.85
CA TRP A 726 -32.19 -11.62 -6.46
C TRP A 726 -31.14 -12.33 -5.63
N LYS A 727 -31.42 -13.58 -5.20
CA LYS A 727 -30.66 -14.33 -4.17
C LYS A 727 -29.13 -14.25 -4.29
N TYR A 728 -28.61 -14.11 -5.50
CA TYR A 728 -27.19 -14.06 -5.79
C TYR A 728 -26.78 -12.84 -6.63
N PHE A 729 -27.70 -11.93 -6.95
CA PHE A 729 -27.48 -10.82 -7.87
C PHE A 729 -28.03 -9.51 -7.30
N THR A 730 -27.18 -8.51 -7.22
CA THR A 730 -27.54 -7.14 -6.86
C THR A 730 -27.02 -6.21 -7.94
N GLY A 731 -27.75 -5.15 -8.25
CA GLY A 731 -27.28 -4.18 -9.21
C GLY A 731 -28.07 -2.90 -9.20
N GLN A 732 -27.50 -1.88 -9.82
CA GLN A 732 -28.14 -0.60 -10.06
C GLN A 732 -27.62 0.03 -11.36
N ILE A 733 -28.51 0.73 -12.04
CA ILE A 733 -28.16 1.63 -13.13
C ILE A 733 -28.60 3.03 -12.70
N LYS A 734 -27.73 4.02 -12.84
CA LYS A 734 -28.01 5.43 -12.58
C LYS A 734 -27.64 6.23 -13.82
N LEU A 735 -28.57 7.00 -14.34
CA LEU A 735 -28.37 7.95 -15.42
C LEU A 735 -28.61 9.34 -14.85
N THR A 736 -27.71 10.28 -15.10
CA THR A 736 -27.90 11.68 -14.72
C THR A 736 -27.58 12.61 -15.88
N ARG A 737 -28.34 13.69 -15.95
CA ARG A 737 -28.13 14.81 -16.87
C ARG A 737 -28.08 16.08 -16.05
N ARG A 738 -26.93 16.76 -16.11
CA ARG A 738 -26.71 18.04 -15.47
C ARG A 738 -26.55 19.13 -16.52
N ASP A 739 -27.32 20.20 -16.39
CA ASP A 739 -27.25 21.42 -17.20
C ASP A 739 -26.72 22.55 -16.33
N ASP A 740 -25.53 23.07 -16.66
CA ASP A 740 -24.82 24.13 -15.94
C ASP A 740 -25.01 25.48 -16.64
N TYR A 741 -25.25 26.53 -15.85
CA TYR A 741 -25.43 27.90 -16.29
C TYR A 741 -24.57 28.85 -15.45
N ILE A 742 -24.07 29.92 -16.06
CA ILE A 742 -23.21 30.91 -15.40
C ILE A 742 -23.70 32.32 -15.73
N TYR A 743 -23.59 33.24 -14.76
CA TYR A 743 -23.85 34.66 -15.01
C TYR A 743 -22.68 35.29 -15.77
N ASP A 744 -23.00 35.98 -16.86
CA ASP A 744 -22.03 36.73 -17.65
C ASP A 744 -21.64 38.01 -16.90
N ILE A 745 -20.34 38.17 -16.63
CA ILE A 745 -19.81 39.36 -15.95
C ILE A 745 -19.72 40.58 -16.86
N GLU A 746 -19.68 40.38 -18.18
CA GLU A 746 -19.64 41.46 -19.17
C GLU A 746 -21.06 41.95 -19.51
N GLN A 747 -22.07 41.09 -19.38
CA GLN A 747 -23.47 41.40 -19.69
C GLN A 747 -24.36 41.29 -18.44
N TYR A 748 -24.66 42.45 -17.85
CA TYR A 748 -25.36 42.53 -16.57
C TYR A 748 -26.66 41.71 -16.54
N LYS A 749 -26.75 40.79 -15.56
CA LYS A 749 -27.88 39.86 -15.32
C LYS A 749 -28.15 38.79 -16.39
N ARG A 750 -27.32 38.65 -17.43
CA ARG A 750 -27.47 37.55 -18.39
C ARG A 750 -27.00 36.23 -17.75
N LEU A 751 -27.88 35.24 -17.70
CA LEU A 751 -27.54 33.86 -17.32
C LEU A 751 -27.35 33.03 -18.60
N ALA A 752 -26.12 32.62 -18.89
CA ALA A 752 -25.76 31.87 -20.08
C ALA A 752 -25.68 30.36 -19.77
N PHE A 753 -26.06 29.53 -20.75
CA PHE A 753 -25.88 28.08 -20.68
C PHE A 753 -24.40 27.75 -20.91
N GLN A 754 -23.75 27.15 -19.92
CA GLN A 754 -22.31 26.89 -19.94
C GLN A 754 -22.00 25.50 -20.50
N ALA A 755 -22.60 24.46 -19.92
CA ALA A 755 -22.24 23.09 -20.21
C ALA A 755 -23.38 22.11 -19.92
N ARG A 756 -23.32 20.94 -20.58
CA ARG A 756 -24.13 19.77 -20.27
C ARG A 756 -23.23 18.60 -19.90
N SER A 757 -23.56 17.94 -18.81
CA SER A 757 -22.91 16.70 -18.40
C SER A 757 -23.91 15.54 -18.43
N LEU A 758 -23.57 14.48 -19.16
CA LEU A 758 -24.32 13.23 -19.18
C LEU A 758 -23.47 12.17 -18.47
N THR A 759 -24.00 11.57 -17.41
CA THR A 759 -23.29 10.54 -16.64
C THR A 759 -24.13 9.26 -16.55
N GLY A 760 -23.57 8.16 -17.04
CA GLY A 760 -24.10 6.82 -16.83
C GLY A 760 -23.23 6.04 -15.86
N ARG A 761 -23.84 5.49 -14.82
CA ARG A 761 -23.19 4.58 -13.86
C ARG A 761 -23.95 3.26 -13.80
N MET A 762 -23.22 2.18 -13.90
CA MET A 762 -23.74 0.82 -13.84
C MET A 762 -22.92 0.04 -12.80
N PHE A 763 -23.62 -0.63 -11.90
CA PHE A 763 -23.00 -1.50 -10.90
C PHE A 763 -23.76 -2.82 -10.85
N PHE A 764 -23.05 -3.93 -11.00
CA PHE A 764 -23.58 -5.27 -10.89
C PHE A 764 -22.68 -6.14 -10.03
N LYS A 765 -23.28 -6.96 -9.18
CA LYS A 765 -22.56 -7.90 -8.33
C LYS A 765 -23.29 -9.24 -8.33
N LEU A 766 -22.53 -10.28 -8.64
CA LEU A 766 -22.91 -11.68 -8.59
C LEU A 766 -22.16 -12.34 -7.44
N GLN A 767 -22.86 -12.95 -6.50
CA GLN A 767 -22.24 -13.61 -5.36
C GLN A 767 -22.53 -15.11 -5.36
N ASN A 768 -21.47 -15.90 -5.49
CA ASN A 768 -21.44 -17.34 -5.27
C ASN A 768 -22.48 -18.18 -6.08
N ILE A 769 -22.80 -17.79 -7.32
CA ILE A 769 -23.60 -18.66 -8.21
C ILE A 769 -22.73 -19.80 -8.69
N ARG A 770 -22.96 -21.01 -8.17
CA ARG A 770 -22.15 -22.20 -8.52
C ARG A 770 -20.65 -21.90 -8.39
N GLU A 771 -20.26 -21.32 -7.26
CA GLU A 771 -18.88 -20.88 -6.96
C GLU A 771 -18.33 -19.78 -7.93
N THR A 772 -19.24 -19.03 -8.58
CA THR A 772 -18.90 -17.86 -9.40
C THR A 772 -19.22 -16.58 -8.64
N THR A 773 -18.25 -15.68 -8.55
CA THR A 773 -18.42 -14.32 -8.03
C THR A 773 -17.96 -13.34 -9.09
N ALA A 774 -18.76 -12.31 -9.36
CA ALA A 774 -18.41 -11.27 -10.29
C ALA A 774 -18.83 -9.89 -9.75
N SER A 775 -18.06 -8.86 -10.03
CA SER A 775 -18.44 -7.46 -9.82
C SER A 775 -18.07 -6.67 -11.05
N LEU A 776 -19.01 -5.87 -11.55
CA LEU A 776 -18.82 -4.98 -12.68
C LEU A 776 -19.26 -3.58 -12.25
N GLU A 777 -18.38 -2.61 -12.40
CA GLU A 777 -18.67 -1.20 -12.28
C GLU A 777 -18.24 -0.49 -13.56
N ILE A 778 -19.13 0.31 -14.14
CA ILE A 778 -18.84 1.12 -15.32
C ILE A 778 -19.36 2.53 -15.05
N VAL A 779 -18.54 3.52 -15.32
CA VAL A 779 -18.90 4.94 -15.31
C VAL A 779 -18.48 5.55 -16.64
N HIS A 780 -19.45 6.12 -17.34
CA HIS A 780 -19.20 6.93 -18.52
C HIS A 780 -19.76 8.32 -18.28
N ARG A 781 -18.91 9.33 -18.39
CA ARG A 781 -19.31 10.74 -18.29
C ARG A 781 -18.80 11.49 -19.49
N GLN A 782 -19.68 12.30 -20.08
CA GLN A 782 -19.34 13.26 -21.11
C GLN A 782 -19.80 14.64 -20.65
N LYS A 783 -18.88 15.60 -20.65
CA LYS A 783 -19.17 17.01 -20.39
C LYS A 783 -18.89 17.81 -21.66
N THR A 784 -19.91 18.51 -22.16
CA THR A 784 -19.82 19.36 -23.35
C THR A 784 -20.10 20.81 -23.01
N PHE A 785 -19.22 21.71 -23.44
CA PHE A 785 -19.35 23.15 -23.25
C PHE A 785 -20.02 23.81 -24.46
N ALA A 786 -20.70 24.93 -24.25
CA ALA A 786 -21.15 25.78 -25.34
C ALA A 786 -19.97 26.47 -26.04
N ASP A 787 -20.08 26.72 -27.35
CA ASP A 787 -18.95 27.15 -28.19
C ASP A 787 -18.34 28.50 -27.78
N GLU A 788 -19.12 29.38 -27.17
CA GLU A 788 -18.65 30.67 -26.64
C GLU A 788 -17.65 30.48 -25.49
N PHE A 789 -17.83 29.46 -24.65
CA PHE A 789 -16.95 29.16 -23.52
C PHE A 789 -15.66 28.42 -23.96
N LYS A 790 -15.74 27.61 -25.03
CA LYS A 790 -14.56 26.90 -25.59
C LYS A 790 -13.47 27.83 -26.13
N LYS A 791 -13.84 29.05 -26.53
CA LYS A 791 -12.93 30.05 -27.11
C LYS A 791 -12.20 30.89 -26.05
N VAL A 792 -12.60 30.80 -24.78
CA VAL A 792 -11.98 31.56 -23.70
C VAL A 792 -10.61 30.96 -23.40
N LYS A 793 -9.56 31.80 -23.42
CA LYS A 793 -8.21 31.37 -23.07
C LYS A 793 -8.16 30.92 -21.62
N VAL A 794 -7.46 29.83 -21.34
CA VAL A 794 -7.28 29.25 -19.99
C VAL A 794 -6.90 30.32 -18.97
N ASP A 795 -5.95 31.19 -19.31
CA ASP A 795 -5.45 32.24 -18.40
C ASP A 795 -6.49 33.33 -18.09
N THR A 796 -7.53 33.49 -18.92
CA THR A 796 -8.60 34.49 -18.72
C THR A 796 -9.86 33.90 -18.09
N ILE A 797 -9.96 32.57 -17.93
CA ILE A 797 -11.12 31.90 -17.30
C ILE A 797 -11.37 32.43 -15.87
N LYS A 798 -10.30 32.68 -15.10
CA LYS A 798 -10.38 33.22 -13.73
C LYS A 798 -11.02 34.61 -13.64
N LEU A 799 -11.03 35.36 -14.75
CA LEU A 799 -11.71 36.66 -14.82
C LEU A 799 -13.22 36.46 -14.95
N LYS A 800 -13.67 35.45 -15.71
CA LYS A 800 -15.10 35.15 -15.92
C LYS A 800 -15.71 34.29 -14.80
N TYR A 801 -14.88 33.54 -14.06
CA TYR A 801 -15.30 32.69 -12.94
C TYR A 801 -14.66 33.15 -11.63
N VAL A 802 -15.46 33.75 -10.74
CA VAL A 802 -14.98 34.43 -9.52
C VAL A 802 -14.72 33.46 -8.36
N ASP A 803 -15.04 32.17 -8.49
CA ASP A 803 -14.71 31.18 -7.45
C ASP A 803 -13.35 30.51 -7.77
N PRO A 804 -12.23 30.97 -7.18
CA PRO A 804 -10.90 30.41 -7.45
C PRO A 804 -10.72 28.98 -6.94
N THR A 805 -11.68 28.44 -6.18
CA THR A 805 -11.68 27.00 -5.84
C THR A 805 -12.05 26.15 -7.06
N VAL A 806 -12.85 26.69 -7.99
CA VAL A 806 -13.20 26.05 -9.26
C VAL A 806 -12.11 26.33 -10.29
N GLN A 807 -11.17 25.39 -10.39
CA GLN A 807 -10.25 25.31 -11.51
C GLN A 807 -10.60 24.08 -12.36
N ASP A 808 -11.70 24.17 -13.11
CA ASP A 808 -11.59 23.62 -14.46
C ASP A 808 -10.67 24.58 -15.20
N THR A 809 -9.39 24.22 -15.27
CA THR A 809 -8.39 25.04 -15.95
C THR A 809 -8.67 25.13 -17.44
N VAL A 810 -9.60 24.33 -17.98
CA VAL A 810 -9.86 24.30 -19.42
C VAL A 810 -11.34 24.04 -19.69
N TRP A 811 -12.08 25.04 -20.19
CA TRP A 811 -13.45 24.87 -20.70
C TRP A 811 -13.48 24.13 -22.04
N GLN A 812 -13.14 22.86 -22.00
CA GLN A 812 -13.10 21.97 -23.17
C GLN A 812 -13.93 20.72 -22.92
N ASP A 813 -14.46 20.17 -24.00
CA ASP A 813 -15.20 18.91 -23.94
C ASP A 813 -14.29 17.80 -23.43
N ARG A 814 -14.77 17.04 -22.46
CA ARG A 814 -14.02 15.97 -21.82
C ARG A 814 -14.91 14.74 -21.68
N THR A 815 -14.28 13.59 -21.84
CA THR A 815 -14.90 12.29 -21.57
C THR A 815 -14.11 11.60 -20.47
N THR A 816 -14.83 11.08 -19.48
CA THR A 816 -14.27 10.31 -18.38
C THR A 816 -14.87 8.91 -18.45
N ASN A 817 -14.01 7.91 -18.54
CA ASN A 817 -14.41 6.52 -18.64
C ASN A 817 -13.71 5.71 -17.55
N LEU A 818 -14.51 5.06 -16.71
CA LEU A 818 -14.03 4.18 -15.66
C LEU A 818 -14.72 2.83 -15.83
N ALA A 819 -13.97 1.74 -15.72
CA ALA A 819 -14.53 0.40 -15.62
C ALA A 819 -13.72 -0.44 -14.64
N ASP A 820 -14.38 -1.26 -13.83
CA ASP A 820 -13.77 -2.30 -13.00
C ASP A 820 -14.62 -3.57 -13.10
N LEU A 821 -14.07 -4.61 -13.71
CA LEU A 821 -14.64 -5.95 -13.78
C LEU A 821 -13.73 -6.91 -13.02
N ARG A 822 -14.30 -7.59 -12.04
CA ARG A 822 -13.66 -8.68 -11.31
C ARG A 822 -14.52 -9.92 -11.45
N LEU A 823 -13.92 -11.03 -11.85
CA LEU A 823 -14.59 -12.31 -11.99
C LEU A 823 -13.71 -13.39 -11.38
N SER A 824 -14.31 -14.21 -10.53
CA SER A 824 -13.72 -15.43 -10.01
C SER A 824 -14.70 -16.58 -10.22
N HIS A 825 -14.23 -17.67 -10.79
CA HIS A 825 -15.00 -18.89 -10.97
C HIS A 825 -14.18 -20.09 -10.55
N SER A 826 -14.73 -20.93 -9.67
CA SER A 826 -14.20 -22.27 -9.44
C SER A 826 -15.25 -23.32 -9.75
N ARG A 827 -14.81 -24.48 -10.25
CA ARG A 827 -15.70 -25.64 -10.42
C ARG A 827 -14.96 -26.95 -10.20
N TRP A 828 -15.72 -28.00 -9.93
CA TRP A 828 -15.23 -29.38 -9.82
C TRP A 828 -14.05 -29.52 -8.84
N LYS A 829 -14.24 -29.06 -7.59
CA LYS A 829 -13.19 -29.05 -6.54
C LYS A 829 -11.94 -28.24 -6.97
N LYS A 830 -12.16 -27.08 -7.61
CA LYS A 830 -11.12 -26.18 -8.16
C LYS A 830 -10.26 -26.81 -9.27
N ALA A 831 -10.78 -27.84 -9.96
CA ALA A 831 -10.17 -28.39 -11.17
C ALA A 831 -10.22 -27.39 -12.33
N VAL A 832 -11.25 -26.55 -12.39
CA VAL A 832 -11.23 -25.31 -13.17
C VAL A 832 -11.22 -24.15 -12.18
N TYR A 833 -10.27 -23.25 -12.37
CA TYR A 833 -10.19 -21.99 -11.66
C TYR A 833 -9.90 -20.87 -12.64
N LEU A 834 -10.76 -19.86 -12.67
CA LEU A 834 -10.64 -18.68 -13.50
C LEU A 834 -10.67 -17.45 -12.60
N SER A 835 -9.74 -16.55 -12.83
CA SER A 835 -9.70 -15.22 -12.22
C SER A 835 -9.46 -14.20 -13.31
N LEU A 836 -10.30 -13.19 -13.41
CA LEU A 836 -10.15 -12.07 -14.33
C LEU A 836 -10.33 -10.77 -13.55
N GLN A 837 -9.37 -9.87 -13.71
CA GLN A 837 -9.44 -8.49 -13.27
C GLN A 837 -9.26 -7.63 -14.51
N TYR A 838 -10.12 -6.65 -14.71
CA TYR A 838 -10.09 -5.76 -15.86
C TYR A 838 -10.49 -4.36 -15.40
N ARG A 839 -9.58 -3.41 -15.51
CA ARG A 839 -9.75 -2.03 -15.07
C ARG A 839 -9.41 -1.08 -16.20
N VAL A 840 -10.24 -0.07 -16.36
CA VAL A 840 -10.02 1.06 -17.28
C VAL A 840 -10.22 2.34 -16.50
N SER A 841 -9.33 3.31 -16.70
CA SER A 841 -9.47 4.64 -16.14
C SER A 841 -8.89 5.70 -17.07
N THR A 842 -9.56 6.85 -17.18
CA THR A 842 -8.97 8.06 -17.75
C THR A 842 -8.19 8.81 -16.66
N LYS A 843 -6.89 9.00 -16.84
CA LYS A 843 -6.01 9.63 -15.84
C LYS A 843 -4.93 10.48 -16.51
N GLN A 844 -4.12 11.17 -15.71
CA GLN A 844 -2.90 11.79 -16.21
C GLN A 844 -1.69 10.92 -15.87
N THR A 845 -0.67 10.93 -16.74
CA THR A 845 0.62 10.28 -16.46
C THR A 845 1.72 11.33 -16.49
N ALA A 846 2.58 11.32 -15.48
CA ALA A 846 3.72 12.22 -15.42
C ALA A 846 4.86 11.67 -16.29
N LEU A 847 5.44 12.53 -17.14
CA LEU A 847 6.72 12.22 -17.76
C LEU A 847 7.81 12.18 -16.69
N LYS A 848 8.81 11.31 -16.86
CA LYS A 848 9.81 10.99 -15.85
C LYS A 848 11.23 11.31 -16.31
N GLU A 849 12.14 11.35 -15.36
CA GLU A 849 13.58 11.52 -15.58
C GLU A 849 14.34 10.50 -14.73
N LYS A 850 15.42 9.94 -15.28
CA LYS A 850 16.32 9.03 -14.56
C LYS A 850 17.48 9.85 -14.01
N VAL A 851 17.70 9.75 -12.70
CA VAL A 851 18.82 10.40 -12.01
C VAL A 851 19.69 9.31 -11.39
N TYR A 852 20.95 9.25 -11.81
CA TYR A 852 21.93 8.31 -11.26
C TYR A 852 22.76 9.04 -10.20
N LEU A 853 22.67 8.60 -8.95
CA LEU A 853 23.41 9.16 -7.82
C LEU A 853 24.65 8.31 -7.54
N ASP A 854 25.81 8.93 -7.47
CA ASP A 854 27.07 8.32 -7.03
C ASP A 854 27.06 8.19 -5.50
N VAL A 855 27.13 6.96 -5.00
CA VAL A 855 27.17 6.65 -3.57
C VAL A 855 28.52 6.07 -3.13
N GLY A 856 29.52 6.06 -4.02
CA GLY A 856 30.81 5.42 -3.82
C GLY A 856 30.81 3.91 -4.13
N GLU A 857 32.00 3.35 -4.36
CA GLU A 857 32.16 1.93 -4.72
C GLU A 857 31.60 0.99 -3.63
N GLY A 858 30.95 -0.10 -4.04
CA GLY A 858 30.41 -1.12 -3.14
C GLY A 858 29.16 -0.71 -2.34
N ARG A 859 28.64 0.51 -2.53
CA ARG A 859 27.44 1.05 -1.84
C ARG A 859 26.23 1.19 -2.76
N GLY A 860 26.43 1.16 -4.07
CA GLY A 860 25.38 1.20 -5.07
C GLY A 860 25.05 -0.18 -5.64
N ASN A 861 24.17 -0.21 -6.63
CA ASN A 861 23.75 -1.42 -7.33
C ASN A 861 23.91 -1.32 -8.86
N LEU A 862 24.50 -0.22 -9.33
CA LEU A 862 24.76 0.05 -10.74
C LEU A 862 26.22 0.47 -10.95
N ARG A 863 26.81 0.01 -12.04
CA ARG A 863 28.10 0.46 -12.57
C ARG A 863 27.86 1.12 -13.92
N TYR A 864 28.55 2.22 -14.22
CA TYR A 864 28.58 2.76 -15.58
C TYR A 864 29.57 1.94 -16.41
N ASP A 865 29.10 1.36 -17.52
CA ASP A 865 29.95 0.63 -18.46
C ASP A 865 30.28 1.54 -19.65
N GLU A 866 31.54 1.98 -19.73
CA GLU A 866 32.01 2.95 -20.73
C GLU A 866 31.92 2.40 -22.16
N ASP A 867 32.18 1.10 -22.35
CA ASP A 867 32.12 0.45 -23.66
C ASP A 867 30.68 0.35 -24.19
N LEU A 868 29.71 0.11 -23.28
CA LEU A 868 28.29 -0.01 -23.62
C LEU A 868 27.55 1.35 -23.59
N GLY A 869 28.14 2.38 -22.99
CA GLY A 869 27.50 3.68 -22.78
C GLY A 869 26.20 3.62 -21.97
N GLU A 870 26.12 2.70 -20.99
CA GLU A 870 24.93 2.52 -20.16
C GLU A 870 25.27 2.06 -18.72
N TYR A 871 24.35 2.33 -17.79
CA TYR A 871 24.43 1.85 -16.42
C TYR A 871 23.92 0.40 -16.36
N VAL A 872 24.79 -0.52 -15.94
CA VAL A 872 24.50 -1.96 -15.82
C VAL A 872 24.42 -2.38 -14.35
N PRO A 873 23.58 -3.38 -14.00
CA PRO A 873 23.53 -3.93 -12.65
C PRO A 873 24.88 -4.49 -12.20
N ASP A 874 25.37 -4.02 -11.05
CA ASP A 874 26.56 -4.54 -10.38
C ASP A 874 26.32 -4.51 -8.86
N PRO A 875 26.32 -5.66 -8.15
CA PRO A 875 26.11 -5.70 -6.71
C PRO A 875 27.10 -4.88 -5.89
N ASP A 876 28.30 -4.61 -6.40
CA ASP A 876 29.29 -3.71 -5.77
C ASP A 876 29.42 -2.37 -6.54
N GLY A 877 28.36 -1.98 -7.25
CA GLY A 877 28.34 -0.80 -8.10
C GLY A 877 28.50 0.52 -7.34
N LYS A 878 28.81 1.58 -8.08
CA LYS A 878 29.03 2.94 -7.56
C LYS A 878 27.74 3.78 -7.51
N TYR A 879 26.73 3.43 -8.30
CA TYR A 879 25.56 4.28 -8.55
C TYR A 879 24.25 3.66 -8.05
N ILE A 880 23.28 4.52 -7.74
CA ILE A 880 21.87 4.19 -7.48
C ILE A 880 20.98 4.99 -8.45
N LEU A 881 19.93 4.37 -8.99
CA LEU A 881 18.97 5.02 -9.89
C LEU A 881 17.72 5.50 -9.14
N PHE A 882 17.44 6.80 -9.25
CA PHE A 882 16.16 7.41 -8.88
C PHE A 882 15.36 7.74 -10.14
N ILE A 883 14.06 7.47 -10.13
CA ILE A 883 13.14 7.86 -11.21
C ILE A 883 12.21 8.93 -10.66
N LEU A 884 12.37 10.17 -11.13
CA LEU A 884 11.66 11.33 -10.60
C LEU A 884 10.62 11.85 -11.61
N PRO A 885 9.46 12.34 -11.14
CA PRO A 885 8.48 12.98 -12.02
C PRO A 885 8.99 14.34 -12.49
N SER A 886 8.83 14.63 -13.77
CA SER A 886 9.25 15.91 -14.37
C SER A 886 8.32 17.10 -14.07
N GLY A 887 7.13 16.83 -13.54
CA GLY A 887 6.05 17.81 -13.39
C GLY A 887 5.28 18.13 -14.68
N LYS A 888 5.64 17.52 -15.82
CA LYS A 888 4.85 17.55 -17.06
C LYS A 888 3.90 16.35 -17.09
N PHE A 889 2.62 16.61 -17.32
CA PHE A 889 1.55 15.60 -17.30
C PHE A 889 0.88 15.46 -18.66
N GLU A 890 0.51 14.24 -18.99
CA GLU A 890 -0.13 13.88 -20.26
C GLU A 890 -1.43 13.11 -19.98
N PRO A 891 -2.56 13.48 -20.60
CA PRO A 891 -3.80 12.74 -20.45
C PRO A 891 -3.68 11.38 -21.16
N VAL A 892 -4.05 10.30 -20.47
CA VAL A 892 -3.96 8.94 -20.99
C VAL A 892 -5.20 8.13 -20.62
N THR A 893 -5.54 7.18 -21.49
CA THR A 893 -6.38 6.04 -21.14
C THR A 893 -5.49 4.97 -20.54
N ASN A 894 -5.74 4.62 -19.28
CA ASN A 894 -5.04 3.54 -18.60
C ASN A 894 -5.91 2.27 -18.57
N LEU A 895 -5.39 1.20 -19.13
CA LEU A 895 -5.99 -0.13 -19.10
C LEU A 895 -5.08 -1.07 -18.31
N GLN A 896 -5.67 -1.85 -17.41
CA GLN A 896 -5.01 -2.90 -16.65
C GLN A 896 -5.89 -4.15 -16.69
N THR A 897 -5.35 -5.27 -17.15
CA THR A 897 -6.06 -6.54 -17.13
C THR A 897 -5.14 -7.68 -16.72
N ALA A 898 -5.66 -8.57 -15.89
CA ALA A 898 -5.00 -9.78 -15.44
C ALA A 898 -5.97 -10.95 -15.50
N LEU A 899 -5.63 -11.95 -16.31
CA LEU A 899 -6.36 -13.20 -16.48
C LEU A 899 -5.49 -14.35 -15.99
N ARG A 900 -6.05 -15.20 -15.15
CA ARG A 900 -5.45 -16.47 -14.72
C ARG A 900 -6.46 -17.59 -14.90
N LEU A 901 -6.11 -18.57 -15.73
CA LEU A 901 -6.87 -19.80 -15.92
C LEU A 901 -6.02 -20.99 -15.47
N ARG A 902 -6.56 -21.82 -14.58
CA ARG A 902 -5.94 -23.07 -14.17
C ARG A 902 -6.87 -24.23 -14.45
N LEU A 903 -6.36 -25.20 -15.20
CA LEU A 903 -7.01 -26.45 -15.52
C LEU A 903 -6.22 -27.59 -14.85
N ASP A 904 -6.83 -28.25 -13.87
CA ASP A 904 -6.23 -29.34 -13.11
C ASP A 904 -7.26 -30.46 -12.88
N PRO A 905 -7.62 -31.24 -13.92
CA PRO A 905 -8.64 -32.29 -13.86
C PRO A 905 -8.37 -33.35 -12.77
N GLY A 906 -7.10 -33.61 -12.42
CA GLY A 906 -6.77 -34.58 -11.38
C GLY A 906 -7.15 -34.15 -9.95
N ARG A 907 -7.58 -32.90 -9.73
CA ARG A 907 -8.29 -32.52 -8.48
C ARG A 907 -9.65 -33.16 -8.36
N TYR A 908 -10.32 -33.38 -9.50
CA TYR A 908 -11.62 -34.01 -9.58
C TYR A 908 -11.49 -35.54 -9.70
N TRP A 909 -10.67 -36.02 -10.63
CA TRP A 909 -10.43 -37.46 -10.86
C TRP A 909 -9.17 -37.98 -10.16
N ARG A 910 -9.18 -38.04 -8.82
CA ARG A 910 -8.03 -38.55 -8.03
C ARG A 910 -7.70 -40.03 -8.28
N ARG A 911 -8.70 -40.84 -8.59
CA ARG A 911 -8.60 -42.27 -8.98
C ARG A 911 -9.54 -42.50 -10.16
N GLY A 912 -9.19 -41.99 -11.35
CA GLY A 912 -10.04 -42.14 -12.55
C GLY A 912 -10.33 -43.61 -12.86
N GLY A 913 -11.60 -43.95 -13.03
CA GLY A 913 -12.06 -45.31 -13.32
C GLY A 913 -11.75 -45.75 -14.76
N THR A 914 -11.74 -44.81 -15.71
CA THR A 914 -11.48 -45.07 -17.15
C THR A 914 -10.07 -44.65 -17.57
N ARG A 915 -9.55 -45.23 -18.66
CA ARG A 915 -8.22 -44.87 -19.23
C ARG A 915 -8.12 -43.39 -19.60
N THR A 916 -9.18 -42.80 -20.16
CA THR A 916 -9.24 -41.38 -20.54
C THR A 916 -9.15 -40.45 -19.33
N GLN A 917 -9.86 -40.76 -18.24
CA GLN A 917 -9.79 -39.98 -16.99
C GLN A 917 -8.38 -39.99 -16.39
N LYS A 918 -7.65 -41.12 -16.47
CA LYS A 918 -6.27 -41.22 -15.97
C LYS A 918 -5.31 -40.33 -16.77
N VAL A 919 -5.46 -40.27 -18.09
CA VAL A 919 -4.65 -39.40 -18.96
C VAL A 919 -4.96 -37.92 -18.66
N LEU A 920 -6.24 -37.54 -18.62
CA LEU A 920 -6.63 -36.16 -18.32
C LEU A 920 -6.24 -35.73 -16.90
N ALA A 921 -6.26 -36.63 -15.92
CA ALA A 921 -5.83 -36.35 -14.55
C ALA A 921 -4.30 -36.16 -14.40
N ALA A 922 -3.52 -36.67 -15.36
CA ALA A 922 -2.08 -36.47 -15.41
C ALA A 922 -1.70 -35.11 -16.02
N LEU A 923 -2.57 -34.52 -16.85
CA LEU A 923 -2.35 -33.21 -17.45
C LEU A 923 -2.86 -32.10 -16.54
N SER A 924 -2.14 -30.99 -16.47
CA SER A 924 -2.66 -29.74 -15.91
C SER A 924 -2.05 -28.55 -16.64
N SER A 925 -2.80 -27.49 -16.82
CA SER A 925 -2.34 -26.26 -17.48
C SER A 925 -2.60 -25.05 -16.58
N GLU A 926 -1.72 -24.07 -16.70
CA GLU A 926 -1.86 -22.76 -16.07
C GLU A 926 -1.52 -21.66 -17.08
N THR A 927 -2.54 -20.92 -17.47
CA THR A 927 -2.45 -19.76 -18.35
C THR A 927 -2.49 -18.48 -17.53
N TYR A 928 -1.60 -17.55 -17.81
CA TYR A 928 -1.58 -16.21 -17.23
C TYR A 928 -1.36 -15.17 -18.33
N LEU A 929 -2.21 -14.15 -18.34
CA LEU A 929 -2.11 -13.01 -19.25
C LEU A 929 -2.24 -11.73 -18.41
N ARG A 930 -1.27 -10.83 -18.55
CA ARG A 930 -1.30 -9.48 -18.01
C ARG A 930 -1.12 -8.49 -19.14
N VAL A 931 -2.01 -7.51 -19.24
CA VAL A 931 -1.86 -6.39 -20.18
C VAL A 931 -2.06 -5.11 -19.40
N GLU A 932 -1.08 -4.21 -19.49
CA GLU A 932 -1.12 -2.86 -18.98
C GLU A 932 -0.80 -1.92 -20.13
N GLU A 933 -1.59 -0.86 -20.27
CA GLU A 933 -1.43 0.12 -21.33
C GLU A 933 -1.75 1.51 -20.76
N GLU A 934 -0.89 2.49 -21.02
CA GLU A 934 -1.12 3.91 -20.85
C GLU A 934 -0.91 4.56 -22.21
N THR A 935 -2.01 4.99 -22.84
CA THR A 935 -2.02 5.43 -24.24
C THR A 935 -2.84 6.68 -24.44
N LYS A 936 -2.42 7.49 -25.43
CA LYS A 936 -3.14 8.66 -25.94
C LYS A 936 -4.02 8.31 -27.16
N GLU A 937 -4.30 7.04 -27.41
CA GLU A 937 -5.09 6.59 -28.57
C GLU A 937 -6.52 7.16 -28.55
N ASP A 938 -6.94 7.72 -29.70
CA ASP A 938 -8.27 8.32 -29.88
C ASP A 938 -9.38 7.27 -30.06
N ASP A 939 -9.07 6.11 -30.66
CA ASP A 939 -10.01 4.97 -30.73
C ASP A 939 -10.04 4.21 -29.41
N ILE A 940 -10.74 4.83 -28.47
CA ILE A 940 -10.92 4.34 -27.10
C ILE A 940 -11.56 2.94 -27.06
N TRP A 941 -12.47 2.62 -27.99
CA TRP A 941 -13.14 1.31 -28.03
C TRP A 941 -12.18 0.20 -28.42
N ALA A 942 -11.21 0.46 -29.31
CA ALA A 942 -10.16 -0.49 -29.60
C ALA A 942 -9.35 -0.84 -28.34
N ILE A 943 -9.11 0.14 -27.46
CA ILE A 943 -8.48 -0.10 -26.17
C ILE A 943 -9.40 -0.93 -25.26
N TYR A 944 -10.69 -0.57 -25.14
CA TYR A 944 -11.65 -1.25 -24.26
C TYR A 944 -11.96 -2.69 -24.65
N PHE A 945 -11.90 -3.02 -25.93
CA PHE A 945 -12.10 -4.38 -26.41
C PHE A 945 -10.79 -5.17 -26.57
N LEU A 946 -9.69 -4.68 -25.98
CA LEU A 946 -8.37 -5.32 -26.00
C LEU A 946 -7.89 -5.64 -27.43
N ASN A 947 -8.10 -4.72 -28.37
CA ASN A 947 -7.54 -4.85 -29.71
C ASN A 947 -6.02 -4.63 -29.65
N LEU A 948 -5.28 -5.70 -29.37
CA LEU A 948 -3.82 -5.69 -29.17
C LEU A 948 -3.02 -5.08 -30.34
N SER A 949 -3.60 -4.94 -31.54
CA SER A 949 -2.94 -4.26 -32.67
C SER A 949 -2.75 -2.75 -32.46
N LYS A 950 -3.56 -2.12 -31.59
CA LYS A 950 -3.46 -0.71 -31.22
C LYS A 950 -2.57 -0.47 -30.00
N PHE A 951 -2.13 -1.53 -29.34
CA PHE A 951 -1.35 -1.45 -28.10
C PHE A 951 0.13 -1.33 -28.43
N GLN A 952 0.85 -0.60 -27.59
CA GLN A 952 2.30 -0.38 -27.76
C GLN A 952 2.66 0.20 -29.13
N GLY A 953 1.85 1.14 -29.61
CA GLY A 953 2.08 1.94 -30.81
C GLY A 953 2.74 3.29 -30.48
N ALA A 954 2.71 4.23 -31.43
CA ALA A 954 3.31 5.56 -31.26
C ALA A 954 2.67 6.37 -30.12
N GLN A 955 1.36 6.22 -29.91
CA GLN A 955 0.59 6.93 -28.87
C GLN A 955 0.74 6.31 -27.47
N THR A 956 1.41 5.16 -27.34
CA THR A 956 1.63 4.50 -26.07
C THR A 956 2.78 5.17 -25.32
N ILE A 957 2.50 5.64 -24.11
CA ILE A 957 3.48 6.22 -23.17
C ILE A 957 4.15 5.11 -22.36
N ARG A 958 3.36 4.15 -21.89
CA ARG A 958 3.86 2.96 -21.20
C ARG A 958 2.95 1.78 -21.54
N GLY A 959 3.53 0.62 -21.84
CA GLY A 959 2.72 -0.59 -22.04
C GLY A 959 3.47 -1.86 -21.72
N THR A 960 2.80 -2.83 -21.12
CA THR A 960 3.35 -4.14 -20.74
C THR A 960 2.36 -5.23 -21.13
N ILE A 961 2.80 -6.21 -21.91
CA ILE A 961 2.05 -7.41 -22.26
C ILE A 961 2.88 -8.60 -21.79
N GLN A 962 2.31 -9.42 -20.91
CA GLN A 962 2.93 -10.65 -20.43
C GLN A 962 1.96 -11.81 -20.64
N PHE A 963 2.40 -12.83 -21.34
CA PHE A 963 1.65 -14.07 -21.53
C PHE A 963 2.52 -15.24 -21.12
N SER A 964 1.99 -16.14 -20.29
CA SER A 964 2.66 -17.39 -19.95
C SER A 964 1.69 -18.55 -19.92
N GLU A 965 2.10 -19.65 -20.53
CA GLU A 965 1.40 -20.93 -20.50
C GLU A 965 2.33 -22.00 -19.94
N ASP A 966 1.93 -22.62 -18.84
CA ASP A 966 2.61 -23.76 -18.23
C ASP A 966 1.76 -25.02 -18.38
N LEU A 967 2.17 -25.95 -19.24
CA LEU A 967 1.60 -27.28 -19.36
C LEU A 967 2.42 -28.27 -18.55
N TYR A 968 1.79 -28.94 -17.59
CA TYR A 968 2.39 -29.99 -16.79
C TYR A 968 1.86 -31.36 -17.22
N ILE A 969 2.78 -32.32 -17.34
CA ILE A 969 2.48 -33.73 -17.53
C ILE A 969 2.94 -34.48 -16.29
N MET A 970 2.03 -35.23 -15.68
CA MET A 970 2.23 -35.97 -14.43
C MET A 970 2.66 -35.08 -13.24
N ARG A 971 2.10 -33.87 -13.10
CA ARG A 971 2.43 -32.90 -12.01
C ARG A 971 2.42 -33.51 -10.60
N ARG A 972 1.62 -34.54 -10.36
CA ARG A 972 1.46 -35.23 -9.05
C ARG A 972 2.35 -36.46 -8.88
N ASN A 973 2.98 -36.94 -9.95
CA ASN A 973 3.89 -38.06 -9.88
C ASN A 973 5.19 -37.57 -9.23
N ARG A 974 5.56 -38.19 -8.11
CA ARG A 974 6.75 -37.80 -7.34
C ARG A 974 8.05 -38.17 -8.05
N ASN A 975 8.03 -39.20 -8.89
CA ASN A 975 9.23 -39.78 -9.51
C ASN A 975 9.54 -39.19 -10.89
N LEU A 976 8.53 -38.69 -11.61
CA LEU A 976 8.72 -38.14 -12.94
C LEU A 976 7.64 -37.12 -13.25
N SER A 977 8.02 -35.89 -13.59
CA SER A 977 7.10 -34.87 -14.08
C SER A 977 7.74 -34.05 -15.18
N PHE A 978 6.92 -33.56 -16.10
CA PHE A 978 7.36 -32.67 -17.17
C PHE A 978 6.61 -31.35 -17.08
N ARG A 979 7.28 -30.27 -17.46
CA ARG A 979 6.68 -28.95 -17.64
C ARG A 979 7.14 -28.34 -18.96
N LEU A 980 6.20 -28.11 -19.86
CA LEU A 980 6.41 -27.27 -21.03
C LEU A 980 5.94 -25.85 -20.67
N ARG A 981 6.81 -24.87 -20.85
CA ARG A 981 6.57 -23.46 -20.58
C ARG A 981 6.73 -22.67 -21.88
N TYR A 982 5.76 -21.82 -22.16
CA TYR A 982 5.91 -20.73 -23.12
C TYR A 982 5.69 -19.41 -22.39
N ARG A 983 6.60 -18.46 -22.57
CA ARG A 983 6.52 -17.11 -22.01
C ARG A 983 6.75 -16.09 -23.12
N TYR A 984 5.95 -15.04 -23.13
CA TYR A 984 6.08 -13.89 -24.01
C TYR A 984 5.95 -12.61 -23.18
N ASP A 985 6.90 -11.70 -23.33
CA ASP A 985 6.88 -10.39 -22.68
C ASP A 985 7.13 -9.32 -23.74
N LYS A 986 6.36 -8.24 -23.70
CA LYS A 986 6.59 -7.05 -24.51
C LYS A 986 6.36 -5.82 -23.64
N ASN A 987 7.34 -4.94 -23.57
CA ASN A 987 7.35 -3.73 -22.76
C ASN A 987 7.72 -2.53 -23.63
N ARG A 988 7.00 -1.42 -23.47
CA ARG A 988 7.28 -0.14 -24.10
C ARG A 988 7.42 0.92 -23.02
N LEU A 989 8.55 1.62 -23.03
CA LEU A 989 8.86 2.72 -22.12
C LEU A 989 9.09 3.97 -22.97
N ASN A 990 8.07 4.83 -23.05
CA ASN A 990 8.11 6.09 -23.78
C ASN A 990 7.63 7.24 -22.87
N GLN A 991 8.04 7.17 -21.60
CA GLN A 991 7.62 8.08 -20.53
C GLN A 991 8.75 8.99 -20.06
N PHE A 992 9.98 8.83 -20.57
CA PHE A 992 11.12 9.62 -20.15
C PHE A 992 11.31 10.86 -21.02
N LEU A 993 11.69 11.98 -20.40
CA LEU A 993 11.97 13.24 -21.11
C LEU A 993 13.17 13.14 -22.04
N ASP A 994 14.20 12.39 -21.62
CA ASP A 994 15.33 12.07 -22.48
C ASP A 994 14.94 10.94 -23.43
N ALA A 995 14.93 11.25 -24.72
CA ALA A 995 14.63 10.28 -25.77
C ALA A 995 15.60 9.08 -25.76
N GLY A 996 16.85 9.27 -25.30
CA GLY A 996 17.85 8.20 -25.16
C GLY A 996 17.51 7.14 -24.10
N GLU A 997 16.59 7.46 -23.20
CA GLU A 997 16.13 6.57 -22.12
C GLU A 997 14.80 5.87 -22.44
N ASN A 998 14.17 6.19 -23.57
CA ASN A 998 12.97 5.54 -24.08
C ASN A 998 13.33 4.31 -24.92
N GLU A 999 12.67 3.18 -24.66
CA GLU A 999 12.99 1.91 -25.29
C GLU A 999 11.79 0.95 -25.38
N ASP A 1000 11.83 0.07 -26.38
CA ASP A 1000 10.96 -1.08 -26.53
C ASP A 1000 11.72 -2.37 -26.27
N ARG A 1001 11.16 -3.25 -25.45
CA ARG A 1001 11.70 -4.58 -25.17
C ARG A 1001 10.67 -5.64 -25.51
N ALA A 1002 11.06 -6.69 -26.21
CA ALA A 1002 10.21 -7.85 -26.47
C ALA A 1002 11.01 -9.12 -26.27
N GLY A 1003 10.36 -10.20 -25.86
CA GLY A 1003 11.01 -11.48 -25.75
C GLY A 1003 10.03 -12.63 -25.70
N ASN A 1004 10.51 -13.80 -26.08
CA ASN A 1004 9.81 -15.04 -25.81
C ASN A 1004 10.77 -16.13 -25.33
N GLU A 1005 10.24 -17.05 -24.54
CA GLU A 1005 10.97 -18.18 -23.99
C GLU A 1005 10.14 -19.44 -24.14
N TRP A 1006 10.71 -20.46 -24.76
CA TRP A 1006 10.22 -21.82 -24.74
C TRP A 1006 11.10 -22.63 -23.78
N GLY A 1007 10.50 -23.34 -22.85
CA GLY A 1007 11.20 -24.16 -21.87
C GLY A 1007 10.58 -25.55 -21.75
N LEU A 1008 11.37 -26.59 -21.94
CA LEU A 1008 10.98 -27.97 -21.59
C LEU A 1008 11.77 -28.39 -20.37
N ARG A 1009 11.08 -28.63 -19.25
CA ARG A 1009 11.68 -29.13 -18.02
C ARG A 1009 11.22 -30.55 -17.74
N THR A 1010 12.16 -31.41 -17.40
CA THR A 1010 11.93 -32.78 -16.92
C THR A 1010 12.49 -32.88 -15.52
N ASP A 1011 11.66 -33.27 -14.56
CA ASP A 1011 12.06 -33.59 -13.18
C ASP A 1011 11.97 -35.10 -12.99
N TRP A 1012 13.10 -35.76 -12.75
CA TRP A 1012 13.21 -37.20 -12.54
C TRP A 1012 13.81 -37.51 -11.15
N ARG A 1013 13.07 -38.27 -10.35
CA ARG A 1013 13.38 -38.66 -8.98
C ARG A 1013 13.22 -40.18 -8.82
N PRO A 1014 14.18 -40.98 -9.32
CA PRO A 1014 14.11 -42.45 -9.27
C PRO A 1014 14.12 -43.02 -7.83
N GLY A 1015 14.51 -42.23 -6.83
CA GLY A 1015 14.41 -42.56 -5.41
C GLY A 1015 14.43 -41.31 -4.52
N GLY A 1016 14.21 -41.46 -3.22
CA GLY A 1016 14.14 -40.32 -2.29
C GLY A 1016 15.45 -39.55 -2.08
N ARG A 1017 16.57 -40.06 -2.59
CA ARG A 1017 17.93 -39.51 -2.41
C ARG A 1017 18.52 -38.87 -3.66
N PHE A 1018 17.91 -39.04 -4.83
CA PHE A 1018 18.46 -38.52 -6.08
C PHE A 1018 17.37 -37.75 -6.83
N ASN A 1019 17.70 -36.53 -7.25
CA ASN A 1019 16.82 -35.67 -8.02
C ASN A 1019 17.61 -35.07 -9.18
N ASN A 1020 17.13 -35.35 -10.38
CA ASN A 1020 17.66 -34.85 -11.63
C ASN A 1020 16.62 -33.93 -12.27
N GLN A 1021 17.04 -32.75 -12.69
CA GLN A 1021 16.21 -31.81 -13.42
C GLN A 1021 16.97 -31.37 -14.67
N THR A 1022 16.40 -31.68 -15.84
CA THR A 1022 16.91 -31.23 -17.14
C THR A 1022 15.98 -30.17 -17.68
N GLU A 1023 16.52 -29.04 -18.15
CA GLU A 1023 15.74 -27.96 -18.73
C GLU A 1023 16.38 -27.49 -20.04
N LEU A 1024 15.63 -27.60 -21.13
CA LEU A 1024 15.99 -27.08 -22.45
C LEU A 1024 15.25 -25.76 -22.64
N ARG A 1025 15.96 -24.67 -22.95
CA ARG A 1025 15.35 -23.35 -23.18
C ARG A 1025 15.78 -22.78 -24.52
N ARG A 1026 14.85 -22.08 -25.17
CA ARG A 1026 15.11 -21.19 -26.29
C ARG A 1026 14.58 -19.81 -25.92
N LYS A 1027 15.44 -18.79 -25.93
CA LYS A 1027 15.07 -17.40 -25.66
C LYS A 1027 15.26 -16.54 -26.89
N PHE A 1028 14.35 -15.60 -27.08
CA PHE A 1028 14.48 -14.48 -27.99
C PHE A 1028 14.37 -13.20 -27.18
N ILE A 1029 15.28 -12.26 -27.41
CA ILE A 1029 15.27 -10.94 -26.77
C ILE A 1029 15.47 -9.91 -27.86
N LEU A 1030 14.55 -8.95 -27.93
CA LEU A 1030 14.62 -7.78 -28.76
C LEU A 1030 14.63 -6.55 -27.85
N ARG A 1031 15.59 -5.66 -28.06
CA ARG A 1031 15.65 -4.34 -27.43
C ARG A 1031 15.83 -3.32 -28.54
N ASN A 1032 14.99 -2.30 -28.57
CA ASN A 1032 15.06 -1.22 -29.54
C ASN A 1032 15.02 0.11 -28.81
N SER A 1033 16.05 0.93 -29.04
CA SER A 1033 16.27 2.24 -28.44
C SER A 1033 16.42 3.25 -29.60
N PRO A 1034 15.34 3.93 -30.02
CA PRO A 1034 15.34 4.76 -31.23
C PRO A 1034 16.39 5.87 -31.22
N ALA A 1035 16.61 6.52 -30.08
CA ALA A 1035 17.56 7.61 -29.94
C ALA A 1035 19.00 7.14 -29.63
N ASN A 1036 19.18 5.89 -29.22
CA ASN A 1036 20.51 5.32 -29.01
C ASN A 1036 20.61 3.90 -29.61
N PRO A 1037 20.85 3.78 -30.93
CA PRO A 1037 20.88 2.50 -31.63
C PRO A 1037 22.00 1.54 -31.19
N ILE A 1038 23.01 2.02 -30.46
CA ILE A 1038 24.06 1.16 -29.89
C ILE A 1038 23.52 0.22 -28.82
N ARG A 1039 22.36 0.55 -28.21
CA ARG A 1039 21.64 -0.26 -27.22
C ARG A 1039 20.72 -1.30 -27.86
N ASN A 1040 20.61 -1.34 -29.20
CA ASN A 1040 19.73 -2.29 -29.88
C ASN A 1040 20.25 -3.72 -29.73
N ARG A 1041 19.34 -4.67 -29.46
CA ARG A 1041 19.64 -6.09 -29.30
C ARG A 1041 18.62 -6.93 -30.06
N ASN A 1042 19.07 -8.00 -30.72
CA ASN A 1042 18.25 -9.04 -31.35
C ASN A 1042 18.89 -10.40 -31.09
N ILE A 1043 18.77 -10.87 -29.85
CA ILE A 1043 19.46 -12.04 -29.33
C ILE A 1043 18.56 -13.27 -29.46
N ILE A 1044 19.07 -14.32 -30.10
CA ILE A 1044 18.53 -15.68 -29.97
C ILE A 1044 19.50 -16.50 -29.13
N GLY A 1045 19.00 -17.13 -28.08
CA GLY A 1045 19.76 -18.02 -27.21
C GLY A 1045 19.17 -19.43 -27.14
N TRP A 1046 20.01 -20.45 -27.17
CA TRP A 1046 19.67 -21.82 -26.83
C TRP A 1046 20.43 -22.24 -25.58
N TYR A 1047 19.72 -22.83 -24.62
CA TYR A 1047 20.29 -23.19 -23.32
C TYR A 1047 19.91 -24.62 -22.97
N VAL A 1048 20.89 -25.36 -22.46
CA VAL A 1048 20.69 -26.67 -21.85
C VAL A 1048 21.18 -26.58 -20.42
N THR A 1049 20.27 -26.73 -19.46
CA THR A 1049 20.58 -26.71 -18.04
C THR A 1049 20.34 -28.11 -17.46
N GLN A 1050 21.36 -28.70 -16.86
CA GLN A 1050 21.29 -29.99 -16.19
C GLN A 1050 21.58 -29.79 -14.71
N LYS A 1051 20.61 -30.10 -13.84
CA LYS A 1051 20.74 -30.02 -12.38
C LYS A 1051 20.66 -31.42 -11.81
N ILE A 1052 21.69 -31.85 -11.12
CA ILE A 1052 21.75 -33.13 -10.41
C ILE A 1052 21.90 -32.80 -8.93
N SER A 1053 21.07 -33.41 -8.11
CA SER A 1053 21.13 -33.29 -6.66
C SER A 1053 21.08 -34.68 -6.04
N TYR A 1054 22.03 -34.96 -5.16
CA TYR A 1054 22.20 -36.24 -4.51
C TYR A 1054 22.34 -36.05 -3.01
N ARG A 1055 21.50 -36.74 -2.24
CA ARG A 1055 21.47 -36.76 -0.78
C ARG A 1055 21.88 -38.14 -0.27
N PRO A 1056 23.18 -38.46 -0.25
CA PRO A 1056 23.66 -39.78 0.19
C PRO A 1056 23.20 -40.11 1.61
N THR A 1057 23.17 -39.10 2.48
CA THR A 1057 22.66 -39.15 3.85
C THR A 1057 21.67 -38.01 4.08
N GLY A 1058 20.95 -38.01 5.22
CA GLY A 1058 20.13 -36.86 5.62
C GLY A 1058 20.93 -35.57 5.90
N ARG A 1059 22.26 -35.66 5.97
CA ARG A 1059 23.17 -34.56 6.31
C ARG A 1059 23.87 -33.93 5.12
N ILE A 1060 24.18 -34.72 4.10
CA ILE A 1060 24.95 -34.25 2.95
C ILE A 1060 24.02 -34.10 1.76
N GLU A 1061 24.06 -32.94 1.10
CA GLU A 1061 23.47 -32.70 -0.21
C GLU A 1061 24.56 -32.21 -1.16
N LEU A 1062 24.79 -32.98 -2.21
CA LEU A 1062 25.69 -32.64 -3.31
C LEU A 1062 24.83 -32.19 -4.48
N GLY A 1063 25.13 -31.02 -5.03
CA GLY A 1063 24.49 -30.49 -6.22
C GLY A 1063 25.51 -30.25 -7.32
N LEU A 1064 25.16 -30.57 -8.55
CA LEU A 1064 25.93 -30.19 -9.73
C LEU A 1064 24.95 -29.59 -10.74
N GLU A 1065 25.21 -28.36 -11.16
CA GLU A 1065 24.43 -27.65 -12.16
C GLU A 1065 25.35 -27.29 -13.33
N GLY A 1066 25.11 -27.89 -14.49
CA GLY A 1066 25.77 -27.52 -15.74
C GLY A 1066 24.81 -26.71 -16.60
N GLU A 1067 25.26 -25.60 -17.16
CA GLU A 1067 24.53 -24.81 -18.15
C GLU A 1067 25.41 -24.56 -19.37
N TYR A 1068 24.89 -24.88 -20.55
CA TYR A 1068 25.52 -24.53 -21.81
C TYR A 1068 24.58 -23.59 -22.57
N GLY A 1069 25.10 -22.44 -23.00
CA GLY A 1069 24.36 -21.41 -23.73
C GLY A 1069 25.04 -21.09 -25.06
N ASN A 1070 24.27 -21.01 -26.15
CA ASN A 1070 24.72 -20.44 -27.42
C ASN A 1070 23.83 -19.24 -27.73
N GLU A 1071 24.43 -18.06 -27.84
CA GLU A 1071 23.72 -16.80 -28.02
C GLU A 1071 24.22 -16.07 -29.26
N ASN A 1072 23.29 -15.59 -30.08
CA ASN A 1072 23.57 -14.88 -31.31
C ASN A 1072 22.77 -13.57 -31.34
N ASN A 1073 23.46 -12.44 -31.21
CA ASN A 1073 22.90 -11.12 -31.45
C ASN A 1073 23.01 -10.78 -32.93
N ARG A 1074 21.86 -10.66 -33.58
CA ARG A 1074 21.72 -10.40 -35.02
C ARG A 1074 21.36 -8.95 -35.33
N ALA A 1075 21.58 -8.04 -34.38
CA ALA A 1075 21.37 -6.61 -34.61
C ALA A 1075 22.44 -6.09 -35.58
N GLU A 1076 22.05 -5.35 -36.62
CA GLU A 1076 22.98 -4.82 -37.64
C GLU A 1076 24.05 -3.91 -37.02
N THR A 1077 23.68 -3.13 -36.01
CA THR A 1077 24.57 -2.23 -35.28
C THR A 1077 25.45 -2.92 -34.24
N TYR A 1078 25.12 -4.17 -33.86
CA TYR A 1078 25.80 -4.87 -32.77
C TYR A 1078 25.89 -6.40 -32.98
N PRO A 1079 26.50 -6.88 -34.09
CA PRO A 1079 26.56 -8.31 -34.40
C PRO A 1079 27.59 -9.03 -33.52
N ILE A 1080 27.13 -9.89 -32.60
CA ILE A 1080 28.00 -10.68 -31.73
C ILE A 1080 27.43 -12.09 -31.53
N ARG A 1081 28.27 -13.11 -31.65
CA ARG A 1081 27.91 -14.51 -31.38
C ARG A 1081 28.88 -15.14 -30.42
N LEU A 1082 28.35 -15.76 -29.38
CA LEU A 1082 29.15 -16.43 -28.36
C LEU A 1082 28.52 -17.76 -27.95
N TRP A 1083 29.34 -18.60 -27.36
CA TRP A 1083 28.86 -19.67 -26.51
C TRP A 1083 29.46 -19.51 -25.13
N TYR A 1084 28.76 -20.00 -24.12
CA TYR A 1084 29.32 -20.13 -22.79
C TYR A 1084 28.95 -21.46 -22.17
N GLY A 1085 29.87 -21.98 -21.37
CA GLY A 1085 29.63 -23.11 -20.50
C GLY A 1085 29.81 -22.66 -19.06
N ALA A 1086 28.84 -22.99 -18.21
CA ALA A 1086 28.90 -22.77 -16.77
C ALA A 1086 28.76 -24.12 -16.04
N VAL A 1087 29.65 -24.37 -15.09
CA VAL A 1087 29.56 -25.52 -14.18
C VAL A 1087 29.56 -24.98 -12.76
N LYS A 1088 28.48 -25.32 -12.05
CA LYS A 1088 28.20 -24.89 -10.70
C LYS A 1088 28.11 -26.09 -9.77
N GLY A 1089 29.17 -26.32 -9.00
CA GLY A 1089 29.18 -27.27 -7.91
C GLY A 1089 28.52 -26.67 -6.67
N ARG A 1090 27.65 -27.43 -6.02
CA ARG A 1090 27.05 -27.09 -4.73
C ARG A 1090 27.31 -28.21 -3.74
N PHE A 1091 27.72 -27.85 -2.54
CA PHE A 1091 27.85 -28.75 -1.41
C PHE A 1091 27.07 -28.18 -0.25
N SER A 1092 26.37 -29.03 0.47
CA SER A 1092 25.67 -28.66 1.69
C SER A 1092 25.80 -29.78 2.71
N TYR A 1093 26.28 -29.44 3.89
CA TYR A 1093 26.44 -30.33 5.02
C TYR A 1093 25.68 -29.79 6.23
N ALA A 1094 24.57 -30.45 6.56
CA ALA A 1094 23.79 -30.18 7.75
C ALA A 1094 24.41 -30.89 8.96
N LEU A 1095 24.75 -30.11 9.97
CA LEU A 1095 25.08 -30.55 11.31
C LEU A 1095 23.77 -30.62 12.11
N PRO A 1096 23.22 -31.81 12.42
CA PRO A 1096 21.91 -31.93 13.06
C PRO A 1096 21.82 -31.07 14.33
N ALA A 1097 20.80 -30.23 14.41
CA ALA A 1097 20.57 -29.25 15.49
C ALA A 1097 21.68 -28.19 15.71
N LYS A 1098 22.84 -28.31 15.04
CA LYS A 1098 24.02 -27.46 15.26
C LYS A 1098 24.36 -26.53 14.10
N GLY A 1099 23.80 -26.70 12.90
CA GLY A 1099 24.03 -25.75 11.80
C GLY A 1099 24.09 -26.37 10.40
N ARG A 1100 24.59 -25.60 9.44
CA ARG A 1100 24.73 -25.98 8.04
C ARG A 1100 25.94 -25.29 7.41
N LEU A 1101 26.85 -26.06 6.86
CA LEU A 1101 27.88 -25.57 5.95
C LEU A 1101 27.38 -25.73 4.52
N SER A 1102 27.57 -24.73 3.67
CA SER A 1102 27.29 -24.79 2.24
C SER A 1102 28.36 -24.08 1.44
N GLY A 1103 28.69 -24.65 0.29
CA GLY A 1103 29.64 -24.08 -0.66
C GLY A 1103 29.02 -24.11 -2.04
N GLU A 1104 29.23 -23.05 -2.81
CA GLU A 1104 28.93 -22.97 -4.23
C GLU A 1104 30.20 -22.53 -4.96
N TYR A 1105 30.55 -23.24 -6.02
CA TYR A 1105 31.68 -22.89 -6.88
C TYR A 1105 31.20 -22.93 -8.31
N ASN A 1106 31.29 -21.80 -9.01
CA ASN A 1106 30.80 -21.60 -10.35
C ASN A 1106 31.94 -21.16 -11.26
N ILE A 1107 32.25 -21.98 -12.26
CA ILE A 1107 33.16 -21.64 -13.34
C ILE A 1107 32.30 -21.38 -14.57
N GLN A 1108 32.45 -20.21 -15.18
CA GLN A 1108 31.81 -19.86 -16.44
C GLN A 1108 32.89 -19.43 -17.43
N ASN A 1109 32.98 -20.11 -18.57
CA ASN A 1109 33.85 -19.71 -19.65
C ASN A 1109 32.99 -19.18 -20.81
N VAL A 1110 33.23 -17.94 -21.21
CA VAL A 1110 32.57 -17.30 -22.35
C VAL A 1110 33.57 -17.23 -23.50
N GLN A 1111 33.19 -17.71 -24.67
CA GLN A 1111 34.00 -17.61 -25.88
C GLN A 1111 33.22 -16.93 -26.99
N ILE A 1112 33.79 -15.86 -27.53
CA ILE A 1112 33.21 -15.13 -28.66
C ILE A 1112 33.64 -15.86 -29.94
N THR A 1113 32.65 -16.27 -30.74
CA THR A 1113 32.86 -16.97 -32.01
C THR A 1113 32.80 -16.05 -33.22
N HIS A 1114 32.13 -14.91 -33.10
CA HIS A 1114 32.00 -13.92 -34.17
C HIS A 1114 31.75 -12.54 -33.56
N ASN A 1115 32.65 -11.60 -33.84
CA ASN A 1115 32.58 -10.21 -33.38
C ASN A 1115 33.36 -9.29 -34.35
N PRO A 1116 32.83 -9.02 -35.54
CA PRO A 1116 33.56 -8.34 -36.62
C PRO A 1116 33.89 -6.87 -36.32
N LEU A 1117 33.19 -6.27 -35.35
CA LEU A 1117 33.33 -4.87 -34.96
C LEU A 1117 34.03 -4.68 -33.61
N ASN A 1118 34.62 -5.75 -33.05
CA ASN A 1118 35.30 -5.73 -31.74
C ASN A 1118 34.47 -5.11 -30.61
N LEU A 1119 33.20 -5.51 -30.52
CA LEU A 1119 32.20 -4.97 -29.58
C LEU A 1119 32.23 -5.70 -28.23
N THR A 1120 31.90 -5.01 -27.14
CA THR A 1120 31.80 -5.61 -25.79
C THR A 1120 30.57 -6.52 -25.65
N VAL A 1121 30.64 -7.57 -24.83
CA VAL A 1121 29.47 -8.44 -24.58
C VAL A 1121 28.39 -7.65 -23.81
N PRO A 1122 27.15 -7.53 -24.33
CA PRO A 1122 26.10 -6.79 -23.65
C PRO A 1122 25.55 -7.54 -22.43
N PHE A 1123 24.98 -6.82 -21.45
CA PHE A 1123 24.51 -7.42 -20.19
C PHE A 1123 23.44 -8.51 -20.38
N GLU A 1124 22.62 -8.42 -21.43
CA GLU A 1124 21.59 -9.43 -21.74
C GLU A 1124 22.16 -10.77 -22.25
N MET A 1125 23.46 -10.83 -22.55
CA MET A 1125 24.17 -12.02 -23.03
C MET A 1125 25.12 -12.59 -21.98
N ALA A 1126 25.34 -13.90 -22.00
CA ALA A 1126 26.24 -14.63 -21.10
C ALA A 1126 26.03 -14.32 -19.60
N ASN A 1127 24.80 -13.97 -19.20
CA ASN A 1127 24.45 -13.49 -17.86
C ASN A 1127 25.30 -12.28 -17.41
N GLY A 1128 25.65 -11.40 -18.35
CA GLY A 1128 26.43 -10.18 -18.11
C GLY A 1128 27.94 -10.39 -17.94
N LYS A 1129 28.49 -11.56 -18.29
CA LYS A 1129 29.92 -11.86 -18.20
C LYS A 1129 30.64 -11.57 -19.52
N LYS A 1130 31.83 -10.95 -19.43
CA LYS A 1130 32.72 -10.69 -20.58
C LYS A 1130 33.38 -11.98 -21.08
N GLU A 1131 34.05 -11.89 -22.23
CA GLU A 1131 34.83 -13.00 -22.79
C GLU A 1131 35.94 -13.47 -21.86
N GLY A 1132 36.12 -14.79 -21.75
CA GLY A 1132 37.12 -15.43 -20.92
C GLY A 1132 36.52 -16.22 -19.75
N LEU A 1133 37.39 -16.57 -18.81
CA LEU A 1133 37.06 -17.41 -17.67
C LEU A 1133 36.64 -16.54 -16.48
N THR A 1134 35.36 -16.62 -16.10
CA THR A 1134 34.84 -16.05 -14.86
C THR A 1134 34.66 -17.14 -13.82
N GLN A 1135 35.19 -16.92 -12.63
CA GLN A 1135 35.05 -17.84 -11.49
C GLN A 1135 34.38 -17.10 -10.35
N THR A 1136 33.32 -17.67 -9.81
CA THR A 1136 32.67 -17.16 -8.60
C THR A 1136 32.54 -18.28 -7.59
N TRP A 1137 32.84 -17.98 -6.34
CA TRP A 1137 32.71 -18.93 -5.24
C TRP A 1137 32.06 -18.28 -4.06
N GLN A 1138 31.26 -19.07 -3.36
CA GLN A 1138 30.51 -18.65 -2.21
C GLN A 1138 30.60 -19.75 -1.17
N LEU A 1139 31.03 -19.39 0.03
CA LEU A 1139 31.01 -20.25 1.19
C LEU A 1139 30.08 -19.62 2.22
N ARG A 1140 29.10 -20.40 2.69
CA ARG A 1140 28.20 -20.00 3.76
C ARG A 1140 28.24 -21.06 4.86
N ALA A 1141 28.66 -20.67 6.05
CA ALA A 1141 28.64 -21.51 7.24
C ALA A 1141 27.67 -20.92 8.26
N GLU A 1142 26.59 -21.63 8.56
CA GLU A 1142 25.66 -21.33 9.65
C GLU A 1142 25.95 -22.32 10.79
N TYR A 1143 26.17 -21.82 12.01
CA TYR A 1143 26.49 -22.64 13.17
C TYR A 1143 25.72 -22.14 14.39
N ASN A 1144 24.84 -22.98 14.93
CA ASN A 1144 24.14 -22.73 16.18
C ASN A 1144 25.13 -22.98 17.33
N VAL A 1145 25.79 -21.91 17.79
CA VAL A 1145 26.67 -21.92 18.97
C VAL A 1145 25.90 -22.36 20.21
N ALA A 1146 24.64 -21.94 20.31
CA ALA A 1146 23.69 -22.34 21.35
C ALA A 1146 22.28 -22.51 20.73
N LYS A 1147 21.29 -22.94 21.52
CA LYS A 1147 19.89 -23.06 21.05
C LYS A 1147 19.33 -21.73 20.49
N ASN A 1148 19.86 -20.63 21.00
CA ASN A 1148 19.40 -19.28 20.75
C ASN A 1148 20.52 -18.39 20.17
N ILE A 1149 21.62 -18.95 19.68
CA ILE A 1149 22.71 -18.17 19.06
C ILE A 1149 23.18 -18.87 17.80
N GLN A 1150 23.13 -18.17 16.68
CA GLN A 1150 23.58 -18.59 15.37
C GLN A 1150 24.71 -17.69 14.88
N PHE A 1151 25.86 -18.29 14.59
CA PHE A 1151 26.92 -17.66 13.83
C PHE A 1151 26.72 -17.95 12.34
N THR A 1152 26.83 -16.94 11.50
CA THR A 1152 26.77 -17.04 10.04
C THR A 1152 28.04 -16.42 9.46
N LEU A 1153 28.86 -17.21 8.79
CA LEU A 1153 29.94 -16.73 7.94
C LEU A 1153 29.50 -16.82 6.49
N PHE A 1154 29.63 -15.73 5.76
CA PHE A 1154 29.37 -15.63 4.34
C PHE A 1154 30.61 -15.07 3.67
N TYR A 1155 31.23 -15.84 2.79
CA TYR A 1155 32.39 -15.43 2.04
C TYR A 1155 32.09 -15.62 0.56
N THR A 1156 32.33 -14.58 -0.22
CA THR A 1156 32.25 -14.61 -1.68
C THR A 1156 33.55 -14.14 -2.26
N GLY A 1157 34.01 -14.81 -3.30
CA GLY A 1157 35.02 -14.26 -4.19
C GLY A 1157 34.54 -14.36 -5.62
N ARG A 1158 34.89 -13.35 -6.41
CA ARG A 1158 34.66 -13.31 -7.84
C ARG A 1158 35.93 -12.86 -8.55
N ASN A 1159 36.34 -13.68 -9.51
CA ASN A 1159 37.34 -13.32 -10.51
C ASN A 1159 36.59 -13.26 -11.84
N GLU A 1160 36.24 -12.06 -12.28
CA GLU A 1160 35.48 -11.85 -13.51
C GLU A 1160 36.43 -11.57 -14.68
N ALA A 1161 36.14 -12.16 -15.83
CA ALA A 1161 36.95 -11.90 -17.02
C ALA A 1161 36.85 -10.42 -17.42
N GLY A 1162 37.99 -9.78 -17.70
CA GLY A 1162 38.07 -8.35 -17.99
C GLY A 1162 38.15 -7.44 -16.75
N PHE A 1163 38.30 -7.99 -15.54
CA PHE A 1163 38.68 -7.25 -14.34
C PHE A 1163 40.09 -7.65 -13.91
N ASP A 1164 40.92 -6.67 -13.52
CA ASP A 1164 42.34 -6.90 -13.19
C ASP A 1164 42.56 -7.51 -11.79
N ARG A 1165 41.52 -7.52 -10.95
CA ARG A 1165 41.62 -7.92 -9.54
C ARG A 1165 40.48 -8.85 -9.14
N VAL A 1166 40.81 -9.84 -8.32
CA VAL A 1166 39.82 -10.69 -7.67
C VAL A 1166 39.13 -9.88 -6.56
N ILE A 1167 37.80 -9.79 -6.64
CA ILE A 1167 37.00 -9.11 -5.61
C ILE A 1167 36.59 -10.15 -4.59
N HIS A 1168 37.04 -9.95 -3.35
CA HIS A 1168 36.65 -10.75 -2.20
C HIS A 1168 35.70 -9.92 -1.33
N SER A 1169 34.70 -10.58 -0.78
CA SER A 1169 33.79 -10.02 0.21
C SER A 1169 33.53 -11.07 1.28
N GLY A 1170 33.87 -10.75 2.52
CA GLY A 1170 33.57 -11.55 3.70
C GLY A 1170 32.58 -10.81 4.59
N GLN A 1171 31.59 -11.53 5.06
CA GLN A 1171 30.63 -11.09 6.06
C GLN A 1171 30.57 -12.17 7.15
N ALA A 1172 30.86 -11.80 8.39
CA ALA A 1172 30.66 -12.68 9.54
C ALA A 1172 29.63 -12.04 10.45
N GLU A 1173 28.58 -12.77 10.80
CA GLU A 1173 27.48 -12.32 11.65
C GLU A 1173 27.28 -13.29 12.82
N VAL A 1174 27.11 -12.77 14.03
CA VAL A 1174 26.57 -13.51 15.17
C VAL A 1174 25.18 -12.97 15.44
N ARG A 1175 24.18 -13.85 15.44
CA ARG A 1175 22.78 -13.55 15.74
C ARG A 1175 22.32 -14.32 16.97
N ALA A 1176 21.89 -13.62 18.01
CA ALA A 1176 21.21 -14.19 19.15
C ALA A 1176 19.69 -14.05 18.96
N PHE A 1177 18.94 -15.12 19.16
CA PHE A 1177 17.47 -15.16 19.16
C PHE A 1177 16.96 -15.20 20.60
N PHE A 1178 15.76 -14.67 20.83
CA PHE A 1178 15.16 -14.59 22.18
C PHE A 1178 13.80 -15.26 22.24
#